data_AF-A0A2X0KVD5-F1
#
_entry.id   AF-A0A2X0KVD5-F1
#
_cell.length_a   1.000
_cell.length_b   1.000
_cell.length_c   1.000
_cell.angle_alpha   90.00
_cell.angle_beta   90.00
_cell.angle_gamma   90.00
#
_symmetry.space_group_name_H-M   'P 1'
#
loop_
_entity.id
_entity.type
_entity.pdbx_description
1 polymer ?
#
loop_
_entity_poly.entity_id
_entity_poly.type
_entity_poly.pdbx_seq_one_letter_code
_entity_poly.pdbx_strand_id
1 'polypeptide(L)'
;MSKNKPRAKSTYKEPAPNQKGLEKFLGISAPARQQRLSFGSSALTATSTSDAMSEEGGLITSQGASKEDEHVKMQVDEEEDAVVKGPAKKRRAVIADSSDVEEEAEESKVVGKEQKVGKSPSIKESSPKKIKIEPNAASTSQAASAASSSGPAPAASASTSRISSKAAKSVTKTADTKPPVFSFFAPRKPAPPKAAPVASTSQKKVESEKEPASSAPPKVDAERNEADDDDGEDESEEDTEAAVKFAEIFARNDDVTSTKKGWEAGKDFPYSALAETFELIAETTKRLEITAMLTKFLISVIEKTPSDLLRTVYLCINRLAPDYESIELGIGESLLMKAICQSTGRKMDQIKSEFKAQGDLGLVAMTSRAKQLMLHKPPPLTIKKVFDLLKNVATASGKDSQSRKIGFIQKLLLACEGTETKYIIRSLEGKLRIGLAERTIITSLAQAVVTTEARKEGRKLSPEKMAQRLEEGTSILKDVFSQLPSYDLVIPALIEHGISNLKTNCHLTPGVPLKPMLAKPTKAISEVLDRFEDKLFTCEYKYDGERAQVHYLEDGSIKIFSRNSEDMSQKYPDIIEQLPACINREAGTTSFVIDCEAVAWDPDEKKLLPFQELSRRRRKDVKAEEITVKVHLFAFDLLYLNGKALLGENLIDRRRLLRAHLSPVPEQFDFATSKDATTVEQIQEFLDLSIKGGCEGLMVKMLEGEGATYEPSRRSINWLKLKKDYLDGHGDTFDLVVVGADFGSGKRTGVYGALHLACFDDETQTFQAICKTGTGFEEKDLVSLHARLTRKTEHGDEGDEGEGELSSKPHDVDFGRVVPKSLPDVYFTPSKSIVIEVIAADLSLSPVYPAAVGKCDSRGISLRFPRFERVRDDKGPEQATDSDQIAEAYRRQAIITKPGKYGGGGDDGGFY
;
A
#
# COMPACT_ATOMS: atom_id res chain seq x y z
N MET A 1 78.16 37.53 -14.50
CA MET A 1 77.88 36.31 -15.30
C MET A 1 76.37 36.13 -15.45
N SER A 2 75.91 35.28 -16.38
CA SER A 2 74.49 35.02 -16.73
C SER A 2 73.62 34.60 -15.53
N LYS A 3 72.29 34.78 -15.46
CA LYS A 3 71.22 35.45 -16.27
C LYS A 3 69.92 35.43 -15.40
N ASN A 4 68.89 36.27 -15.50
CA ASN A 4 68.64 37.51 -16.25
C ASN A 4 67.50 38.36 -15.57
N LYS A 5 67.17 39.55 -16.12
CA LYS A 5 66.16 40.52 -15.63
C LYS A 5 64.68 40.16 -15.93
N PRO A 6 63.69 40.81 -15.26
CA PRO A 6 62.25 40.51 -15.38
C PRO A 6 61.50 41.30 -16.47
N ARG A 7 60.24 40.89 -16.77
CA ARG A 7 59.21 41.71 -17.41
C ARG A 7 57.78 41.25 -17.03
N ALA A 8 56.76 41.99 -17.46
CA ALA A 8 55.41 41.97 -16.88
C ALA A 8 54.28 41.47 -17.83
N LYS A 9 53.10 41.22 -17.24
CA LYS A 9 51.74 41.13 -17.83
C LYS A 9 51.58 40.48 -19.21
N SER A 10 50.91 39.32 -19.25
CA SER A 10 50.01 38.97 -20.35
C SER A 10 48.86 38.11 -19.87
N THR A 11 47.63 38.59 -20.05
CA THR A 11 46.40 37.79 -19.93
C THR A 11 46.15 37.08 -21.26
N TYR A 12 45.83 35.78 -21.24
CA TYR A 12 45.35 35.07 -22.43
C TYR A 12 43.91 34.60 -22.26
N LYS A 13 43.16 34.68 -23.37
CA LYS A 13 41.79 34.15 -23.53
C LYS A 13 41.86 32.81 -24.25
N GLU A 14 40.81 31.99 -24.11
CA GLU A 14 39.89 31.56 -25.19
C GLU A 14 39.08 30.32 -24.78
N PRO A 15 37.98 29.95 -25.48
CA PRO A 15 37.19 30.72 -26.46
C PRO A 15 35.71 30.87 -26.04
N ALA A 16 34.95 31.74 -26.73
CA ALA A 16 33.49 31.79 -26.64
C ALA A 16 32.86 31.13 -27.89
N PRO A 17 31.77 30.33 -27.75
CA PRO A 17 31.11 29.69 -28.89
C PRO A 17 30.36 30.69 -29.78
N ASN A 18 30.36 30.41 -31.08
CA ASN A 18 29.99 31.37 -32.13
C ASN A 18 28.49 31.32 -32.46
N GLN A 19 27.63 32.01 -31.70
CA GLN A 19 26.21 32.14 -32.00
C GLN A 19 25.94 33.11 -33.18
N LYS A 20 26.11 32.61 -34.41
CA LYS A 20 25.52 33.18 -35.63
C LYS A 20 24.98 32.06 -36.52
N GLY A 21 23.78 31.56 -36.20
CA GLY A 21 23.20 30.43 -36.94
C GLY A 21 21.79 29.97 -36.58
N LEU A 22 20.99 30.70 -35.77
CA LEU A 22 19.66 30.21 -35.34
C LEU A 22 18.47 31.18 -35.54
N GLU A 23 18.70 32.46 -35.87
CA GLU A 23 17.63 33.47 -36.05
C GLU A 23 16.92 33.40 -37.43
N LYS A 24 17.07 32.29 -38.17
CA LYS A 24 16.49 32.12 -39.52
C LYS A 24 15.53 30.94 -39.66
N PHE A 25 15.12 30.35 -38.54
CA PHE A 25 14.20 29.20 -38.49
C PHE A 25 12.90 29.47 -37.73
N LEU A 26 12.87 30.48 -36.86
CA LEU A 26 11.70 30.86 -36.04
C LEU A 26 11.24 32.27 -36.41
N GLY A 27 10.42 32.38 -37.46
CA GLY A 27 9.91 33.65 -37.94
C GLY A 27 8.53 33.98 -37.39
N ILE A 28 8.47 34.80 -36.32
CA ILE A 28 7.29 35.56 -35.88
C ILE A 28 7.76 36.94 -35.39
N SER A 29 6.92 37.97 -35.56
CA SER A 29 7.27 39.38 -35.37
C SER A 29 6.87 39.92 -33.99
N ALA A 30 7.66 40.87 -33.45
CA ALA A 30 7.36 41.61 -32.22
C ALA A 30 7.18 43.12 -32.50
N PRO A 31 6.17 43.81 -31.92
CA PRO A 31 5.95 45.24 -32.15
C PRO A 31 6.49 46.17 -31.04
N ALA A 32 7.39 47.08 -31.45
CA ALA A 32 7.60 48.43 -30.89
C ALA A 32 8.06 48.59 -29.40
N ARG A 33 8.40 49.84 -29.03
CA ARG A 33 9.28 50.15 -27.88
C ARG A 33 9.14 51.61 -27.38
N GLN A 34 9.07 51.82 -26.05
CA GLN A 34 9.31 53.09 -25.30
C GLN A 34 8.32 54.26 -25.58
N GLN A 35 7.90 55.06 -24.59
CA GLN A 35 8.72 55.95 -23.74
C GLN A 35 8.12 56.26 -22.34
N ARG A 36 8.83 57.09 -21.55
CA ARG A 36 8.50 57.54 -20.18
C ARG A 36 7.49 58.69 -20.14
N LEU A 37 6.81 58.88 -19.00
CA LEU A 37 6.74 60.17 -18.27
C LEU A 37 6.30 59.93 -16.80
N SER A 38 6.05 60.98 -16.00
CA SER A 38 6.26 60.95 -14.52
C SER A 38 5.38 61.90 -13.68
N PHE A 39 5.30 61.61 -12.37
CA PHE A 39 4.73 62.40 -11.25
C PHE A 39 3.19 62.49 -11.10
N GLY A 40 2.73 62.56 -9.83
CA GLY A 40 1.36 62.91 -9.44
C GLY A 40 0.91 62.27 -8.12
N SER A 41 0.79 63.03 -7.03
CA SER A 41 0.40 62.53 -5.70
C SER A 41 -1.08 62.77 -5.36
N SER A 42 -1.52 62.12 -4.27
CA SER A 42 -2.54 62.58 -3.30
C SER A 42 -4.01 62.11 -3.41
N ALA A 43 -4.38 61.34 -2.36
CA ALA A 43 -5.43 61.65 -1.39
C ALA A 43 -6.94 61.41 -1.68
N LEU A 44 -7.47 60.46 -0.90
CA LEU A 44 -8.63 60.58 0.01
C LEU A 44 -10.10 60.53 -0.50
N THR A 45 -10.94 60.23 0.51
CA THR A 45 -12.40 60.34 0.61
C THR A 45 -13.28 59.39 -0.19
N ALA A 46 -14.13 58.67 0.54
CA ALA A 46 -15.27 57.91 0.03
C ALA A 46 -16.55 58.74 0.10
N THR A 47 -17.55 58.42 -0.71
CA THR A 47 -18.97 58.56 -0.32
C THR A 47 -19.85 57.58 -1.10
N SER A 48 -20.99 57.23 -0.50
CA SER A 48 -22.03 56.36 -1.05
C SER A 48 -23.22 57.16 -1.59
N THR A 49 -23.90 56.64 -2.61
CA THR A 49 -25.33 56.89 -2.89
C THR A 49 -25.99 55.63 -3.47
N SER A 50 -27.29 55.50 -3.27
CA SER A 50 -28.13 54.33 -3.59
C SER A 50 -29.08 54.58 -4.77
N ASP A 51 -29.75 53.51 -5.24
CA ASP A 51 -31.22 53.41 -5.48
C ASP A 51 -31.56 52.38 -6.58
N ALA A 52 -32.69 51.66 -6.59
CA ALA A 52 -33.71 51.39 -5.55
C ALA A 52 -34.68 50.26 -6.03
N MET A 53 -35.68 49.92 -5.18
CA MET A 53 -36.91 49.14 -5.46
C MET A 53 -36.73 47.61 -5.62
N SER A 54 -37.63 46.72 -5.19
CA SER A 54 -38.82 46.75 -4.29
C SER A 54 -39.09 45.28 -3.83
N GLU A 55 -39.91 44.88 -2.84
CA GLU A 55 -41.19 45.40 -2.31
C GLU A 55 -41.34 45.24 -0.77
N GLU A 56 -42.54 45.55 -0.28
CA GLU A 56 -43.05 45.61 1.10
C GLU A 56 -43.18 44.24 1.80
N GLY A 57 -43.37 44.15 3.13
CA GLY A 57 -43.31 45.20 4.15
C GLY A 57 -44.17 44.95 5.41
N GLY A 58 -43.68 45.42 6.57
CA GLY A 58 -44.44 45.56 7.82
C GLY A 58 -44.51 44.33 8.74
N LEU A 59 -44.62 44.47 10.07
CA LEU A 59 -44.62 45.65 10.96
C LEU A 59 -44.06 45.17 12.33
N ILE A 60 -43.04 45.83 12.95
CA ILE A 60 -43.17 46.82 14.07
C ILE A 60 -43.71 46.22 15.39
N THR A 61 -43.15 46.39 16.60
CA THR A 61 -41.95 47.06 17.20
C THR A 61 -41.75 46.45 18.62
N SER A 62 -40.82 46.78 19.54
CA SER A 62 -39.84 47.88 19.78
C SER A 62 -38.69 47.30 20.63
N GLN A 63 -37.40 47.55 20.32
CA GLN A 63 -36.57 48.64 20.88
C GLN A 63 -36.62 48.85 22.41
N GLY A 64 -35.44 48.94 23.05
CA GLY A 64 -35.17 50.08 23.94
C GLY A 64 -34.30 49.91 25.21
N ALA A 65 -32.96 49.95 25.05
CA ALA A 65 -31.97 50.36 26.09
C ALA A 65 -31.89 49.49 27.39
N SER A 66 -30.92 49.66 28.31
CA SER A 66 -29.81 50.63 28.41
C SER A 66 -28.50 49.99 28.92
N LYS A 67 -27.39 50.75 28.88
CA LYS A 67 -26.14 50.48 29.62
C LYS A 67 -26.24 51.03 31.06
N GLU A 68 -25.42 50.54 32.00
CA GLU A 68 -24.24 51.23 32.58
C GLU A 68 -23.64 50.41 33.76
N ASP A 69 -22.53 50.89 34.33
CA ASP A 69 -21.52 50.08 35.03
C ASP A 69 -21.45 50.26 36.58
N GLU A 70 -20.64 49.39 37.20
CA GLU A 70 -19.81 49.61 38.41
C GLU A 70 -20.31 49.46 39.89
N HIS A 71 -19.35 48.91 40.66
CA HIS A 71 -19.06 49.07 42.10
C HIS A 71 -19.96 48.59 43.26
N VAL A 72 -19.62 47.37 43.75
CA VAL A 72 -19.17 47.04 45.13
C VAL A 72 -19.99 47.50 46.35
N LYS A 73 -20.42 46.52 47.19
CA LYS A 73 -20.30 46.60 48.67
C LYS A 73 -20.32 45.25 49.38
N MET A 74 -19.92 45.26 50.66
CA MET A 74 -19.66 44.10 51.53
C MET A 74 -20.84 43.76 52.46
N GLN A 75 -20.86 42.51 52.94
CA GLN A 75 -21.30 42.00 54.27
C GLN A 75 -22.55 42.56 54.98
N VAL A 76 -23.33 41.67 55.60
CA VAL A 76 -23.34 41.42 57.07
C VAL A 76 -24.00 40.05 57.35
N ASP A 77 -23.59 39.45 58.47
CA ASP A 77 -23.76 38.08 58.94
C ASP A 77 -24.94 37.88 59.95
N GLU A 78 -25.21 36.62 60.37
CA GLU A 78 -25.85 36.14 61.65
C GLU A 78 -25.84 34.58 61.59
N GLU A 79 -25.37 33.71 62.52
CA GLU A 79 -25.27 33.56 64.01
C GLU A 79 -26.57 33.05 64.69
N GLU A 80 -26.66 32.13 65.69
CA GLU A 80 -25.79 31.38 66.66
C GLU A 80 -26.01 29.82 66.53
N ASP A 81 -25.47 28.80 67.24
CA ASP A 81 -24.37 28.49 68.21
C ASP A 81 -24.07 26.93 68.11
N ALA A 82 -23.16 26.31 68.89
CA ALA A 82 -22.77 24.89 68.80
C ALA A 82 -22.37 24.16 70.14
N VAL A 83 -21.06 23.94 70.36
CA VAL A 83 -20.34 23.73 71.64
C VAL A 83 -20.54 22.42 72.48
N VAL A 84 -19.72 21.38 72.16
CA VAL A 84 -18.66 20.77 73.05
C VAL A 84 -18.92 19.60 74.07
N LYS A 85 -17.88 18.73 74.24
CA LYS A 85 -17.43 17.82 75.36
C LYS A 85 -17.80 16.31 75.40
N GLY A 86 -16.76 15.44 75.54
CA GLY A 86 -16.87 14.03 76.02
C GLY A 86 -15.68 13.09 75.61
N PRO A 87 -14.91 12.41 76.52
CA PRO A 87 -13.61 11.80 76.12
C PRO A 87 -13.27 10.31 76.48
N ALA A 88 -12.38 9.73 75.66
CA ALA A 88 -11.20 8.87 75.95
C ALA A 88 -11.26 7.43 76.57
N LYS A 89 -10.51 6.51 75.93
CA LYS A 89 -9.74 5.33 76.47
C LYS A 89 -8.76 4.84 75.36
N LYS A 90 -7.43 4.93 75.42
CA LYS A 90 -6.36 4.34 76.28
C LYS A 90 -5.74 2.98 75.81
N ARG A 91 -4.65 3.12 75.01
CA ARG A 91 -3.33 2.42 75.08
C ARG A 91 -3.12 0.91 74.76
N ARG A 92 -1.92 0.67 74.18
CA ARG A 92 -0.96 -0.47 74.34
C ARG A 92 -1.05 -1.63 73.31
N ALA A 93 0.04 -2.40 73.09
CA ALA A 93 1.19 -2.09 72.19
C ALA A 93 2.35 -3.12 72.29
N VAL A 94 3.03 -3.37 71.16
CA VAL A 94 4.40 -3.95 70.95
C VAL A 94 4.64 -5.48 71.10
N ILE A 95 5.60 -6.00 70.30
CA ILE A 95 6.39 -7.28 70.35
C ILE A 95 5.75 -8.54 69.70
N ALA A 96 6.48 -9.43 68.98
CA ALA A 96 7.50 -9.34 67.89
C ALA A 96 7.97 -10.75 67.43
N ASP A 97 8.57 -10.80 66.22
CA ASP A 97 9.72 -11.64 65.77
C ASP A 97 9.61 -13.15 65.39
N SER A 98 10.69 -13.62 64.75
CA SER A 98 11.23 -14.98 64.50
C SER A 98 10.52 -15.96 63.53
N SER A 99 10.90 -15.83 62.24
CA SER A 99 11.76 -16.77 61.47
C SER A 99 11.30 -18.19 61.04
N ASP A 100 12.04 -18.68 60.02
CA ASP A 100 12.26 -20.08 59.61
C ASP A 100 11.10 -20.85 58.91
N VAL A 101 11.33 -21.80 57.98
CA VAL A 101 12.33 -22.04 56.91
C VAL A 101 11.81 -23.27 56.09
N GLU A 102 12.50 -23.71 55.01
CA GLU A 102 12.18 -24.90 54.19
C GLU A 102 10.86 -24.82 53.36
N GLU A 103 10.65 -25.61 52.32
CA GLU A 103 11.41 -26.00 51.11
C GLU A 103 10.55 -27.07 50.37
N GLU A 104 10.56 -27.03 49.03
CA GLU A 104 10.50 -28.22 48.15
C GLU A 104 9.27 -29.19 48.17
N ALA A 105 9.40 -30.25 47.34
CA ALA A 105 8.76 -31.57 47.46
C ALA A 105 7.28 -31.79 47.04
N GLU A 106 7.04 -31.61 45.73
CA GLU A 106 6.73 -32.73 44.79
C GLU A 106 5.38 -33.53 44.76
N GLU A 107 5.25 -34.22 43.60
CA GLU A 107 4.57 -35.52 43.35
C GLU A 107 3.10 -35.72 43.75
N SER A 108 2.22 -35.14 42.92
CA SER A 108 1.50 -35.87 41.85
C SER A 108 0.89 -37.29 42.08
N LYS A 109 -0.23 -37.53 41.38
CA LYS A 109 -0.72 -38.80 40.78
C LYS A 109 -1.58 -39.82 41.58
N VAL A 110 -2.79 -40.03 41.02
CA VAL A 110 -3.30 -41.33 40.48
C VAL A 110 -4.26 -42.21 41.31
N VAL A 111 -5.48 -42.31 40.76
CA VAL A 111 -6.44 -43.45 40.77
C VAL A 111 -7.05 -43.89 42.10
N GLY A 112 -8.34 -43.56 42.29
CA GLY A 112 -9.22 -44.17 43.27
C GLY A 112 -10.07 -45.33 42.71
N LYS A 113 -11.11 -45.75 43.45
CA LYS A 113 -12.17 -46.63 42.94
C LYS A 113 -13.46 -46.56 43.77
N GLU A 114 -14.58 -46.79 43.08
CA GLU A 114 -15.85 -47.43 43.54
C GLU A 114 -16.34 -47.27 45.00
N GLN A 115 -17.57 -46.76 45.16
CA GLN A 115 -18.73 -47.62 45.48
C GLN A 115 -20.10 -46.89 45.33
N LYS A 116 -21.21 -47.63 45.43
CA LYS A 116 -22.61 -47.16 45.22
C LYS A 116 -23.52 -47.45 46.42
N VAL A 117 -24.35 -46.47 46.80
CA VAL A 117 -25.72 -46.66 47.33
C VAL A 117 -26.55 -45.41 46.92
N GLY A 118 -27.82 -45.46 46.49
CA GLY A 118 -28.63 -46.59 46.05
C GLY A 118 -30.12 -46.48 46.41
N LYS A 119 -31.00 -46.12 45.46
CA LYS A 119 -32.42 -46.54 45.36
C LYS A 119 -33.11 -46.01 44.09
N SER A 120 -34.14 -46.73 43.63
CA SER A 120 -35.10 -46.33 42.59
C SER A 120 -36.52 -46.30 43.20
N PRO A 121 -37.54 -45.85 42.44
CA PRO A 121 -38.27 -46.82 41.62
C PRO A 121 -38.46 -46.40 40.15
N SER A 122 -38.88 -47.36 39.33
CA SER A 122 -39.15 -47.25 37.89
C SER A 122 -40.68 -47.28 37.62
N ILE A 123 -41.23 -47.04 36.42
CA ILE A 123 -41.23 -47.89 35.21
C ILE A 123 -41.95 -47.12 34.05
N LYS A 124 -41.63 -47.44 32.77
CA LYS A 124 -42.38 -47.10 31.52
C LYS A 124 -42.36 -45.62 31.04
N GLU A 125 -42.53 -45.29 29.76
CA GLU A 125 -42.63 -46.09 28.52
C GLU A 125 -41.97 -45.37 27.31
N SER A 126 -41.95 -46.00 26.13
CA SER A 126 -41.25 -45.54 24.92
C SER A 126 -42.01 -44.53 24.03
N SER A 127 -41.27 -43.68 23.32
CA SER A 127 -41.81 -42.66 22.40
C SER A 127 -42.51 -43.20 21.14
N PRO A 128 -43.65 -42.62 20.73
CA PRO A 128 -44.13 -42.63 19.34
C PRO A 128 -43.80 -41.32 18.59
N LYS A 129 -43.87 -41.35 17.26
CA LYS A 129 -43.78 -40.15 16.39
C LYS A 129 -45.16 -39.51 16.18
N LYS A 130 -45.15 -38.24 15.69
CA LYS A 130 -45.82 -37.74 14.46
C LYS A 130 -46.76 -36.53 14.67
N ILE A 131 -46.99 -35.83 13.56
CA ILE A 131 -48.02 -34.80 13.25
C ILE A 131 -47.57 -33.34 13.45
N LYS A 132 -48.04 -32.50 12.52
CA LYS A 132 -47.81 -31.06 12.30
C LYS A 132 -49.20 -30.43 12.11
N ILE A 133 -49.49 -29.29 12.74
CA ILE A 133 -50.75 -28.53 12.57
C ILE A 133 -50.42 -27.03 12.46
N GLU A 134 -51.21 -26.31 11.67
CA GLU A 134 -51.12 -24.87 11.37
C GLU A 134 -52.38 -24.14 11.91
N PRO A 135 -52.40 -22.80 11.86
CA PRO A 135 -53.66 -22.12 11.57
C PRO A 135 -53.58 -21.04 10.47
N ASN A 136 -54.51 -21.15 9.50
CA ASN A 136 -55.18 -20.15 8.65
C ASN A 136 -54.80 -18.65 8.73
N ALA A 137 -54.84 -17.86 7.65
CA ALA A 137 -55.20 -18.08 6.21
C ALA A 137 -54.46 -17.00 5.34
N ALA A 138 -54.85 -16.46 4.17
CA ALA A 138 -56.05 -16.47 3.28
C ALA A 138 -55.63 -15.85 1.89
N SER A 139 -56.37 -15.81 0.77
CA SER A 139 -57.51 -16.59 0.22
C SER A 139 -57.82 -16.12 -1.23
N THR A 140 -58.28 -17.03 -2.12
CA THR A 140 -58.76 -16.79 -3.52
C THR A 140 -57.72 -16.27 -4.55
N SER A 141 -57.76 -16.61 -5.85
CA SER A 141 -58.71 -17.43 -6.65
C SER A 141 -58.09 -18.14 -7.87
N GLN A 142 -58.46 -19.42 -8.09
CA GLN A 142 -58.87 -20.13 -9.34
C GLN A 142 -58.23 -19.83 -10.74
N ALA A 143 -58.07 -20.78 -11.69
CA ALA A 143 -58.19 -22.27 -11.67
C ALA A 143 -57.73 -22.95 -13.00
N ALA A 144 -57.42 -24.28 -12.93
CA ALA A 144 -57.55 -25.34 -13.97
C ALA A 144 -56.71 -25.28 -15.29
N SER A 145 -56.35 -26.39 -16.00
CA SER A 145 -56.19 -27.86 -15.77
C SER A 145 -55.58 -28.48 -17.09
N ALA A 146 -55.34 -29.77 -17.41
CA ALA A 146 -55.45 -31.13 -16.81
C ALA A 146 -54.57 -32.16 -17.60
N ALA A 147 -54.44 -33.43 -17.12
CA ALA A 147 -54.17 -34.68 -17.89
C ALA A 147 -52.79 -34.89 -18.61
N SER A 148 -52.23 -36.10 -18.86
CA SER A 148 -52.50 -37.49 -18.37
C SER A 148 -51.35 -38.50 -18.75
N SER A 149 -51.33 -39.69 -18.09
CA SER A 149 -50.81 -41.06 -18.44
C SER A 149 -50.15 -41.37 -19.82
N SER A 150 -49.29 -42.40 -20.05
CA SER A 150 -48.67 -43.51 -19.24
C SER A 150 -47.62 -44.30 -20.08
N GLY A 151 -46.84 -45.23 -19.49
CA GLY A 151 -45.93 -46.18 -20.19
C GLY A 151 -46.63 -47.39 -20.87
N PRO A 152 -45.90 -48.36 -21.49
CA PRO A 152 -44.99 -49.30 -20.78
C PRO A 152 -43.74 -49.81 -21.56
N ALA A 153 -43.03 -50.81 -21.03
CA ALA A 153 -41.87 -51.53 -21.61
C ALA A 153 -42.07 -53.07 -21.64
N PRO A 154 -41.18 -53.86 -22.29
CA PRO A 154 -40.20 -54.74 -21.58
C PRO A 154 -38.81 -54.75 -22.32
N ALA A 155 -37.85 -55.70 -22.29
CA ALA A 155 -37.70 -57.08 -21.77
C ALA A 155 -36.19 -57.48 -21.59
N ALA A 156 -35.92 -58.76 -21.24
CA ALA A 156 -34.64 -59.53 -21.30
C ALA A 156 -33.40 -59.01 -20.51
N SER A 157 -32.83 -59.65 -19.46
CA SER A 157 -32.36 -61.05 -19.19
C SER A 157 -30.95 -61.37 -19.73
N ALA A 158 -29.97 -61.95 -19.00
CA ALA A 158 -29.90 -62.35 -17.57
C ALA A 158 -28.42 -62.55 -17.08
N SER A 159 -28.23 -62.86 -15.80
CA SER A 159 -26.94 -63.08 -15.07
C SER A 159 -26.15 -64.33 -15.50
N THR A 160 -24.83 -64.48 -15.22
CA THR A 160 -24.26 -65.02 -13.95
C THR A 160 -22.73 -64.77 -13.84
N SER A 161 -22.14 -64.32 -12.70
CA SER A 161 -21.76 -65.05 -11.43
C SER A 161 -20.37 -65.75 -11.49
N ARG A 162 -19.52 -65.98 -10.46
CA ARG A 162 -19.40 -65.75 -8.98
C ARG A 162 -17.86 -65.77 -8.66
N ILE A 163 -17.28 -65.58 -7.47
CA ILE A 163 -17.29 -66.29 -6.16
C ILE A 163 -16.46 -65.38 -5.21
N SER A 164 -17.00 -64.70 -4.19
CA SER A 164 -17.12 -65.08 -2.74
C SER A 164 -15.83 -65.66 -2.08
N SER A 165 -15.51 -65.48 -0.78
CA SER A 165 -16.34 -65.16 0.40
C SER A 165 -15.53 -64.71 1.64
N LYS A 166 -16.21 -64.12 2.64
CA LYS A 166 -15.93 -64.07 4.11
C LYS A 166 -14.57 -63.44 4.58
N ALA A 167 -14.51 -62.43 5.48
CA ALA A 167 -15.05 -62.25 6.85
C ALA A 167 -14.24 -62.99 7.95
N ALA A 168 -13.95 -62.45 9.15
CA ALA A 168 -14.04 -61.07 9.70
C ALA A 168 -13.36 -60.98 11.11
N LYS A 169 -13.08 -59.75 11.61
CA LYS A 169 -12.67 -59.40 13.01
C LYS A 169 -11.26 -59.88 13.47
N SER A 170 -10.59 -59.33 14.49
CA SER A 170 -10.58 -57.96 15.07
C SER A 170 -9.45 -57.76 16.14
N VAL A 171 -8.81 -56.58 16.18
CA VAL A 171 -8.03 -55.93 17.29
C VAL A 171 -6.85 -56.68 17.98
N THR A 172 -5.63 -56.11 17.99
CA THR A 172 -4.90 -55.53 19.17
C THR A 172 -3.38 -55.32 18.98
N LYS A 173 -2.84 -54.29 19.68
CA LYS A 173 -1.51 -54.13 20.36
C LYS A 173 -0.22 -54.63 19.67
N THR A 174 0.78 -53.81 19.29
CA THR A 174 1.69 -52.84 19.99
C THR A 174 2.95 -53.44 20.65
N ALA A 175 4.07 -52.70 20.54
CA ALA A 175 5.33 -52.73 21.31
C ALA A 175 6.61 -53.30 20.63
N ASP A 176 7.52 -52.34 20.37
CA ASP A 176 8.99 -52.27 20.32
C ASP A 176 9.92 -53.51 20.41
N THR A 177 11.02 -53.46 19.63
CA THR A 177 12.40 -53.32 20.17
C THR A 177 13.47 -53.04 19.09
N LYS A 178 14.57 -52.38 19.49
CA LYS A 178 15.92 -52.27 18.85
C LYS A 178 16.94 -53.01 19.77
N PRO A 179 18.28 -53.15 19.50
CA PRO A 179 19.20 -52.56 18.49
C PRO A 179 20.03 -53.71 17.78
N PRO A 180 21.33 -53.67 17.35
CA PRO A 180 22.37 -52.60 17.32
C PRO A 180 23.37 -52.49 16.12
N VAL A 181 24.17 -51.40 16.15
CA VAL A 181 25.54 -51.08 15.59
C VAL A 181 25.99 -51.32 14.12
N PHE A 182 26.54 -50.24 13.51
CA PHE A 182 27.76 -50.03 12.66
C PHE A 182 28.35 -51.19 11.77
N SER A 183 28.93 -50.98 10.57
CA SER A 183 29.95 -49.96 10.20
C SER A 183 30.31 -49.89 8.66
N PHE A 184 31.16 -48.92 8.28
CA PHE A 184 32.07 -48.80 7.10
C PHE A 184 31.68 -49.30 5.67
N PHE A 185 31.70 -48.39 4.67
CA PHE A 185 32.86 -48.21 3.75
C PHE A 185 32.70 -46.97 2.82
N ALA A 186 33.82 -46.52 2.21
CA ALA A 186 33.92 -45.33 1.34
C ALA A 186 34.13 -45.67 -0.16
N PRO A 187 33.90 -44.74 -1.12
CA PRO A 187 33.76 -45.06 -2.56
C PRO A 187 35.08 -45.11 -3.36
N ARG A 188 35.01 -45.61 -4.61
CA ARG A 188 36.10 -45.58 -5.61
C ARG A 188 35.65 -44.96 -6.95
N LYS A 189 36.57 -44.25 -7.61
CA LYS A 189 36.46 -43.76 -9.01
C LYS A 189 36.73 -44.90 -10.02
N PRO A 190 36.37 -44.70 -11.29
CA PRO A 190 37.40 -44.71 -12.34
C PRO A 190 37.33 -43.47 -13.27
N ALA A 191 38.23 -43.39 -14.25
CA ALA A 191 38.38 -42.27 -15.20
C ALA A 191 38.69 -42.80 -16.66
N PRO A 192 39.27 -42.05 -17.62
CA PRO A 192 38.62 -41.79 -18.91
C PRO A 192 39.38 -42.31 -20.17
N PRO A 193 38.86 -42.08 -21.39
CA PRO A 193 39.68 -42.05 -22.62
C PRO A 193 39.44 -40.82 -23.55
N LYS A 194 40.21 -40.77 -24.66
CA LYS A 194 40.33 -39.69 -25.68
C LYS A 194 40.65 -40.30 -27.06
N ALA A 195 40.56 -39.63 -28.24
CA ALA A 195 39.80 -38.46 -28.74
C ALA A 195 40.14 -38.29 -30.27
N ALA A 196 39.67 -37.20 -30.91
CA ALA A 196 40.11 -36.70 -32.24
C ALA A 196 39.65 -37.54 -33.49
N PRO A 197 39.78 -37.06 -34.75
CA PRO A 197 40.41 -35.81 -35.25
C PRO A 197 39.55 -34.93 -36.21
N VAL A 198 40.12 -33.81 -36.69
CA VAL A 198 39.54 -32.87 -37.69
C VAL A 198 40.63 -32.32 -38.65
N ALA A 199 40.33 -32.23 -39.95
CA ALA A 199 41.06 -31.49 -41.02
C ALA A 199 40.21 -31.45 -42.32
N SER A 200 40.38 -30.54 -43.30
CA SER A 200 41.14 -29.27 -43.38
C SER A 200 40.20 -28.08 -43.71
N THR A 201 40.28 -27.16 -44.71
CA THR A 201 41.12 -26.88 -45.90
C THR A 201 41.13 -25.35 -46.16
N SER A 202 42.03 -24.81 -47.00
CA SER A 202 42.46 -23.40 -46.93
C SER A 202 41.94 -22.40 -48.00
N GLN A 203 41.65 -21.17 -47.52
CA GLN A 203 42.08 -19.83 -48.01
C GLN A 203 41.85 -19.28 -49.44
N LYS A 204 41.33 -18.04 -49.48
CA LYS A 204 41.86 -16.82 -50.16
C LYS A 204 41.12 -15.58 -49.57
N LYS A 205 41.78 -14.64 -48.86
CA LYS A 205 42.49 -13.41 -49.31
C LYS A 205 41.56 -12.43 -50.07
N VAL A 206 41.37 -11.16 -49.66
CA VAL A 206 42.30 -9.99 -49.65
C VAL A 206 42.18 -9.10 -48.37
N GLU A 207 43.23 -8.33 -48.08
CA GLU A 207 43.39 -7.39 -46.96
C GLU A 207 42.56 -6.07 -47.03
N SER A 208 42.29 -5.45 -45.88
CA SER A 208 42.48 -4.00 -45.64
C SER A 208 42.33 -3.63 -44.16
N GLU A 209 42.99 -2.54 -43.73
CA GLU A 209 43.05 -2.08 -42.34
C GLU A 209 41.96 -1.05 -42.01
N LYS A 210 41.42 -1.07 -40.77
CA LYS A 210 41.21 0.11 -39.91
C LYS A 210 40.63 -0.21 -38.53
N GLU A 211 40.80 0.74 -37.61
CA GLU A 211 40.33 0.71 -36.22
C GLU A 211 38.79 0.83 -36.13
N PRO A 212 38.13 0.13 -35.19
CA PRO A 212 36.76 0.42 -34.79
C PRO A 212 36.71 1.49 -33.69
N ALA A 213 36.15 2.65 -33.99
CA ALA A 213 35.83 3.65 -32.97
C ALA A 213 34.69 3.17 -32.05
N SER A 214 34.68 3.62 -30.80
CA SER A 214 33.62 3.33 -29.85
C SER A 214 32.30 4.02 -30.23
N SER A 215 31.19 3.28 -30.15
CA SER A 215 29.84 3.84 -30.10
C SER A 215 29.10 3.24 -28.90
N ALA A 216 28.76 4.10 -27.94
CA ALA A 216 27.97 3.72 -26.78
C ALA A 216 26.47 3.64 -27.14
N PRO A 217 25.67 2.78 -26.47
CA PRO A 217 24.22 2.85 -26.56
C PRO A 217 23.70 4.19 -25.99
N PRO A 218 22.53 4.66 -26.44
CA PRO A 218 21.99 5.95 -26.02
C PRO A 218 21.60 5.95 -24.54
N LYS A 219 21.64 7.15 -23.93
CA LYS A 219 21.06 7.39 -22.61
C LYS A 219 19.56 7.11 -22.62
N VAL A 220 19.06 6.68 -21.47
CA VAL A 220 17.63 6.65 -21.14
C VAL A 220 17.52 7.35 -19.80
N ASP A 221 16.65 8.34 -19.69
CA ASP A 221 16.53 9.15 -18.48
C ASP A 221 15.74 8.38 -17.40
N ALA A 222 16.14 8.56 -16.14
CA ALA A 222 15.78 7.66 -15.05
C ALA A 222 15.04 8.40 -13.92
N GLU A 223 13.85 7.90 -13.56
CA GLU A 223 13.26 8.08 -12.23
C GLU A 223 12.06 7.11 -12.03
N ARG A 224 11.35 7.26 -10.89
CA ARG A 224 10.22 6.44 -10.40
C ARG A 224 10.53 4.97 -10.06
N ASN A 225 10.66 4.72 -8.75
CA ASN A 225 9.92 3.65 -8.05
C ASN A 225 10.07 3.73 -6.51
N GLU A 226 9.35 4.64 -5.85
CA GLU A 226 8.80 4.40 -4.51
C GLU A 226 7.30 4.73 -4.54
N ALA A 227 6.46 3.71 -4.28
CA ALA A 227 5.00 3.72 -4.35
C ALA A 227 4.36 4.04 -5.72
N ASP A 228 3.15 3.52 -5.93
CA ASP A 228 2.20 4.16 -6.83
C ASP A 228 1.82 5.55 -6.26
N ASP A 229 1.39 6.47 -7.14
CA ASP A 229 1.15 7.90 -6.86
C ASP A 229 2.40 8.81 -6.75
N ASP A 230 3.41 8.54 -7.58
CA ASP A 230 4.42 9.52 -7.99
C ASP A 230 4.04 10.19 -9.34
N ASP A 231 4.37 11.48 -9.44
CA ASP A 231 4.06 12.45 -10.49
C ASP A 231 2.58 12.71 -10.81
N GLY A 232 2.24 14.01 -10.85
CA GLY A 232 0.90 14.52 -11.17
C GLY A 232 0.88 15.98 -11.64
N GLU A 233 2.03 16.57 -11.99
CA GLU A 233 2.15 18.00 -12.31
C GLU A 233 2.71 18.30 -13.72
N ASP A 234 3.29 17.30 -14.43
CA ASP A 234 3.91 17.47 -15.77
C ASP A 234 3.30 16.59 -16.89
N GLU A 235 2.06 16.06 -16.77
CA GLU A 235 1.47 15.21 -17.85
C GLU A 235 0.99 16.00 -19.10
N SER A 236 0.96 17.34 -19.12
CA SER A 236 0.15 18.12 -20.08
C SER A 236 0.65 18.16 -21.54
N GLU A 237 1.94 18.35 -21.82
CA GLU A 237 2.44 18.40 -23.20
C GLU A 237 2.61 17.00 -23.82
N GLU A 238 2.89 15.96 -23.02
CA GLU A 238 2.96 14.58 -23.52
C GLU A 238 1.56 13.97 -23.79
N ASP A 239 0.56 14.16 -22.90
CA ASP A 239 -0.78 13.58 -23.08
C ASP A 239 -1.47 14.13 -24.36
N THR A 240 -1.19 15.38 -24.77
CA THR A 240 -1.77 15.97 -26.00
C THR A 240 -1.15 15.40 -27.28
N GLU A 241 0.19 15.28 -27.38
CA GLU A 241 0.82 14.64 -28.54
C GLU A 241 0.47 13.14 -28.62
N ALA A 242 0.32 12.49 -27.46
CA ALA A 242 -0.20 11.13 -27.36
C ALA A 242 -1.66 11.02 -27.84
N ALA A 243 -2.54 11.94 -27.44
CA ALA A 243 -3.95 11.95 -27.85
C ALA A 243 -4.12 12.08 -29.37
N VAL A 244 -3.28 12.88 -30.05
CA VAL A 244 -3.25 12.95 -31.52
C VAL A 244 -2.82 11.62 -32.15
N LYS A 245 -1.76 10.98 -31.63
CA LYS A 245 -1.31 9.65 -32.09
C LYS A 245 -2.41 8.59 -31.91
N PHE A 246 -3.12 8.60 -30.78
CA PHE A 246 -4.27 7.72 -30.57
C PHE A 246 -5.44 8.04 -31.52
N ALA A 247 -5.76 9.32 -31.73
CA ALA A 247 -6.80 9.73 -32.67
C ALA A 247 -6.51 9.21 -34.09
N GLU A 248 -5.27 9.28 -34.58
CA GLU A 248 -4.88 8.68 -35.86
C GLU A 248 -5.04 7.15 -35.89
N ILE A 249 -4.67 6.47 -34.79
CA ILE A 249 -4.77 5.00 -34.67
C ILE A 249 -6.23 4.53 -34.66
N PHE A 250 -7.15 5.30 -34.07
CA PHE A 250 -8.56 4.91 -33.88
C PHE A 250 -9.53 5.49 -34.92
N ALA A 251 -9.19 6.61 -35.57
CA ALA A 251 -9.95 7.15 -36.70
C ALA A 251 -9.78 6.32 -37.99
N ARG A 252 -8.67 5.56 -38.10
CA ARG A 252 -8.54 4.48 -39.07
C ARG A 252 -9.50 3.36 -38.66
N ASN A 253 -10.53 3.15 -39.46
CA ASN A 253 -11.53 2.10 -39.25
C ASN A 253 -11.01 0.71 -39.66
N ASP A 254 -9.69 0.50 -39.51
CA ASP A 254 -9.00 -0.76 -39.76
C ASP A 254 -9.43 -1.79 -38.70
N ASP A 255 -9.68 -3.02 -39.14
CA ASP A 255 -10.35 -4.08 -38.38
C ASP A 255 -9.69 -4.28 -36.99
N VAL A 256 -10.45 -4.05 -35.91
CA VAL A 256 -9.87 -3.91 -34.56
C VAL A 256 -9.42 -5.26 -34.00
N THR A 257 -8.12 -5.51 -34.21
CA THR A 257 -7.28 -6.64 -33.78
C THR A 257 -7.66 -8.02 -34.29
N SER A 258 -6.63 -8.86 -34.39
CA SER A 258 -6.66 -10.24 -34.86
C SER A 258 -7.36 -11.22 -33.90
N THR A 259 -8.45 -10.79 -33.23
CA THR A 259 -9.43 -11.72 -32.70
C THR A 259 -9.88 -12.62 -33.84
N LYS A 260 -9.61 -13.93 -33.73
CA LYS A 260 -9.76 -14.90 -34.83
C LYS A 260 -11.15 -14.75 -35.47
N LYS A 261 -11.19 -14.44 -36.78
CA LYS A 261 -12.43 -14.16 -37.52
C LYS A 261 -13.50 -15.22 -37.22
N GLY A 262 -14.56 -14.84 -36.51
CA GLY A 262 -15.64 -15.76 -36.13
C GLY A 262 -16.20 -15.66 -34.71
N TRP A 263 -15.87 -14.67 -33.88
CA TRP A 263 -16.64 -14.45 -32.65
C TRP A 263 -17.95 -13.69 -32.93
N GLU A 264 -19.08 -14.30 -32.59
CA GLU A 264 -20.41 -13.72 -32.72
C GLU A 264 -20.70 -12.74 -31.57
N ALA A 265 -21.32 -11.60 -31.88
CA ALA A 265 -21.76 -10.65 -30.87
C ALA A 265 -22.80 -11.28 -29.92
N GLY A 266 -22.79 -10.88 -28.64
CA GLY A 266 -23.70 -11.37 -27.62
C GLY A 266 -23.34 -12.72 -26.97
N LYS A 267 -22.19 -13.33 -27.29
CA LYS A 267 -21.66 -14.54 -26.60
C LYS A 267 -20.47 -14.21 -25.69
N ASP A 268 -20.42 -14.82 -24.50
CA ASP A 268 -19.33 -14.73 -23.49
C ASP A 268 -17.92 -14.60 -24.09
N PHE A 269 -17.23 -13.49 -23.84
CA PHE A 269 -16.01 -13.15 -24.59
C PHE A 269 -14.86 -14.15 -24.31
N PRO A 270 -14.10 -14.63 -25.31
CA PRO A 270 -13.07 -15.65 -25.10
C PRO A 270 -11.86 -15.14 -24.30
N TYR A 271 -11.43 -15.90 -23.28
CA TYR A 271 -10.28 -15.55 -22.44
C TYR A 271 -8.95 -15.61 -23.22
N SER A 272 -8.83 -16.49 -24.21
CA SER A 272 -7.64 -16.58 -25.05
C SER A 272 -7.26 -15.26 -25.70
N ALA A 273 -8.23 -14.41 -26.07
CA ALA A 273 -7.97 -13.10 -26.67
C ALA A 273 -7.42 -12.09 -25.64
N LEU A 274 -7.81 -12.21 -24.36
CA LEU A 274 -7.21 -11.45 -23.27
C LEU A 274 -5.80 -11.95 -22.96
N ALA A 275 -5.57 -13.27 -22.97
CA ALA A 275 -4.24 -13.86 -22.80
C ALA A 275 -3.28 -13.56 -23.97
N GLU A 276 -3.77 -13.49 -25.21
CA GLU A 276 -3.04 -13.01 -26.39
C GLU A 276 -2.69 -11.51 -26.22
N THR A 277 -3.62 -10.68 -25.73
CA THR A 277 -3.38 -9.25 -25.43
C THR A 277 -2.35 -9.05 -24.31
N PHE A 278 -2.39 -9.87 -23.26
CA PHE A 278 -1.39 -9.85 -22.19
C PHE A 278 0.01 -10.28 -22.64
N GLU A 279 0.14 -11.15 -23.65
CA GLU A 279 1.44 -11.50 -24.23
C GLU A 279 2.02 -10.29 -24.98
N LEU A 280 1.25 -9.68 -25.88
CA LEU A 280 1.67 -8.50 -26.65
C LEU A 280 2.03 -7.31 -25.75
N ILE A 281 1.25 -7.08 -24.67
CA ILE A 281 1.56 -6.06 -23.66
C ILE A 281 2.88 -6.36 -22.93
N ALA A 282 3.19 -7.63 -22.65
CA ALA A 282 4.43 -8.03 -21.99
C ALA A 282 5.68 -8.00 -22.90
N GLU A 283 5.51 -7.88 -24.22
CA GLU A 283 6.61 -7.78 -25.20
C GLU A 283 7.15 -6.35 -25.38
N THR A 284 6.49 -5.32 -24.81
CA THR A 284 6.93 -3.91 -24.89
C THR A 284 6.96 -3.24 -23.51
N THR A 285 7.82 -2.23 -23.36
CA THR A 285 7.93 -1.39 -22.15
C THR A 285 7.27 -0.02 -22.32
N LYS A 286 6.82 0.34 -23.53
CA LYS A 286 6.34 1.69 -23.85
C LYS A 286 4.87 1.88 -23.45
N ARG A 287 4.60 2.80 -22.51
CA ARG A 287 3.25 3.16 -22.02
C ARG A 287 2.24 3.36 -23.17
N LEU A 288 2.61 4.08 -24.22
CA LEU A 288 1.72 4.35 -25.36
C LEU A 288 1.34 3.10 -26.19
N GLU A 289 2.27 2.17 -26.40
CA GLU A 289 2.00 0.92 -27.13
C GLU A 289 1.09 0.00 -26.29
N ILE A 290 1.35 -0.10 -24.98
CA ILE A 290 0.51 -0.82 -24.02
C ILE A 290 -0.92 -0.27 -24.02
N THR A 291 -1.08 1.06 -23.89
CA THR A 291 -2.38 1.74 -23.98
C THR A 291 -3.06 1.44 -25.32
N ALA A 292 -2.36 1.54 -26.45
CA ALA A 292 -2.94 1.27 -27.77
C ALA A 292 -3.49 -0.17 -27.89
N MET A 293 -2.77 -1.16 -27.36
CA MET A 293 -3.18 -2.56 -27.41
C MET A 293 -4.36 -2.85 -26.50
N LEU A 294 -4.36 -2.34 -25.27
CA LEU A 294 -5.47 -2.49 -24.34
C LEU A 294 -6.74 -1.76 -24.84
N THR A 295 -6.63 -0.52 -25.31
CA THR A 295 -7.76 0.25 -25.85
C THR A 295 -8.42 -0.49 -27.01
N LYS A 296 -7.64 -1.06 -27.95
CA LYS A 296 -8.17 -1.90 -29.05
C LYS A 296 -8.92 -3.13 -28.54
N PHE A 297 -8.40 -3.79 -27.51
CA PHE A 297 -9.06 -4.93 -26.89
C PHE A 297 -10.37 -4.54 -26.21
N LEU A 298 -10.37 -3.47 -25.42
CA LEU A 298 -11.56 -2.96 -24.72
C LEU A 298 -12.66 -2.50 -25.70
N ILE A 299 -12.30 -1.82 -26.79
CA ILE A 299 -13.24 -1.50 -27.90
C ILE A 299 -13.95 -2.78 -28.40
N SER A 300 -13.18 -3.84 -28.68
CA SER A 300 -13.76 -5.12 -29.11
C SER A 300 -14.72 -5.74 -28.08
N VAL A 301 -14.46 -5.58 -26.77
CA VAL A 301 -15.37 -6.04 -25.71
C VAL A 301 -16.63 -5.19 -25.66
N ILE A 302 -16.53 -3.86 -25.69
CA ILE A 302 -17.68 -2.92 -25.68
C ILE A 302 -18.58 -3.13 -26.90
N GLU A 303 -18.00 -3.34 -28.09
CA GLU A 303 -18.73 -3.51 -29.34
C GLU A 303 -19.40 -4.89 -29.48
N LYS A 304 -18.80 -5.96 -28.94
CA LYS A 304 -19.27 -7.36 -29.12
C LYS A 304 -20.02 -7.94 -27.91
N THR A 305 -19.59 -7.63 -26.68
CA THR A 305 -20.10 -8.24 -25.43
C THR A 305 -19.89 -7.31 -24.22
N PRO A 306 -20.55 -6.13 -24.16
CA PRO A 306 -20.29 -5.13 -23.12
C PRO A 306 -20.57 -5.63 -21.68
N SER A 307 -21.41 -6.65 -21.52
CA SER A 307 -21.69 -7.33 -20.25
C SER A 307 -20.48 -8.06 -19.63
N ASP A 308 -19.37 -8.24 -20.37
CA ASP A 308 -18.10 -8.77 -19.86
C ASP A 308 -17.04 -7.69 -19.59
N LEU A 309 -17.31 -6.40 -19.86
CA LEU A 309 -16.35 -5.31 -19.69
C LEU A 309 -15.85 -5.17 -18.25
N LEU A 310 -16.76 -5.27 -17.27
CA LEU A 310 -16.45 -5.22 -15.84
C LEU A 310 -15.48 -6.34 -15.41
N ARG A 311 -15.77 -7.59 -15.81
CA ARG A 311 -14.90 -8.75 -15.55
C ARG A 311 -13.56 -8.62 -16.28
N THR A 312 -13.57 -8.06 -17.48
CA THR A 312 -12.36 -7.78 -18.28
C THR A 312 -11.44 -6.83 -17.53
N VAL A 313 -11.95 -5.67 -17.12
CA VAL A 313 -11.18 -4.65 -16.39
C VAL A 313 -10.59 -5.22 -15.10
N TYR A 314 -11.38 -5.96 -14.32
CA TYR A 314 -10.89 -6.65 -13.12
C TYR A 314 -9.77 -7.65 -13.40
N LEU A 315 -9.86 -8.46 -14.45
CA LEU A 315 -8.78 -9.37 -14.84
C LEU A 315 -7.52 -8.62 -15.31
N CYS A 316 -7.64 -7.43 -15.91
CA CYS A 316 -6.50 -6.59 -16.29
C CYS A 316 -5.73 -6.02 -15.09
N ILE A 317 -6.42 -5.64 -13.99
CA ILE A 317 -5.80 -5.21 -12.72
C ILE A 317 -5.51 -6.37 -11.75
N ASN A 318 -5.85 -7.60 -12.12
CA ASN A 318 -5.76 -8.80 -11.29
C ASN A 318 -6.52 -8.74 -9.94
N ARG A 319 -7.65 -8.02 -9.90
CA ARG A 319 -8.59 -8.01 -8.76
C ARG A 319 -9.88 -8.75 -9.14
N LEU A 320 -10.80 -8.93 -8.18
CA LEU A 320 -12.09 -9.61 -8.39
C LEU A 320 -13.28 -8.87 -7.76
N ALA A 321 -13.00 -7.70 -7.21
CA ALA A 321 -13.87 -6.84 -6.44
C ALA A 321 -13.13 -5.50 -6.23
N PRO A 322 -13.81 -4.45 -5.74
CA PRO A 322 -13.18 -3.26 -5.20
C PRO A 322 -12.37 -3.60 -3.94
N ASP A 323 -11.37 -2.77 -3.64
CA ASP A 323 -10.42 -2.98 -2.54
C ASP A 323 -11.13 -3.18 -1.17
N TYR A 324 -12.23 -2.45 -0.96
CA TYR A 324 -13.04 -2.49 0.26
C TYR A 324 -13.82 -3.80 0.49
N GLU A 325 -14.09 -4.62 -0.53
CA GLU A 325 -14.68 -5.96 -0.30
C GLU A 325 -13.67 -6.95 0.31
N SER A 326 -12.38 -6.62 0.36
CA SER A 326 -11.31 -7.48 0.90
C SER A 326 -11.20 -8.88 0.25
N ILE A 327 -11.62 -9.02 -1.03
CA ILE A 327 -11.60 -10.31 -1.76
C ILE A 327 -10.25 -10.54 -2.42
N GLU A 328 -9.32 -11.08 -1.65
CA GLU A 328 -7.99 -11.47 -2.13
C GLU A 328 -8.00 -12.81 -2.90
N LEU A 329 -7.31 -12.85 -4.04
CA LEU A 329 -6.90 -14.11 -4.69
C LEU A 329 -5.80 -14.83 -3.91
N GLY A 330 -4.81 -14.06 -3.45
CA GLY A 330 -3.51 -14.46 -2.87
C GLY A 330 -3.33 -15.92 -2.48
N ILE A 331 -2.96 -16.79 -3.44
CA ILE A 331 -2.65 -18.19 -3.13
C ILE A 331 -1.15 -18.38 -2.97
N GLY A 332 -0.75 -18.78 -1.76
CA GLY A 332 0.63 -19.17 -1.48
C GLY A 332 1.14 -20.27 -2.42
N GLU A 333 2.32 -20.03 -3.00
CA GLU A 333 2.98 -20.82 -4.06
C GLU A 333 2.86 -22.34 -3.88
N SER A 334 3.06 -22.86 -2.65
CA SER A 334 2.95 -24.28 -2.33
C SER A 334 1.61 -24.92 -2.71
N LEU A 335 0.50 -24.19 -2.65
CA LEU A 335 -0.81 -24.68 -3.08
C LEU A 335 -0.95 -24.63 -4.61
N LEU A 336 -0.38 -23.62 -5.28
CA LEU A 336 -0.34 -23.55 -6.74
C LEU A 336 0.53 -24.66 -7.33
N MET A 337 1.74 -24.88 -6.79
CA MET A 337 2.58 -26.02 -7.14
C MET A 337 1.84 -27.35 -6.94
N LYS A 338 1.07 -27.51 -5.86
CA LYS A 338 0.24 -28.70 -5.62
C LYS A 338 -0.89 -28.84 -6.65
N ALA A 339 -1.58 -27.76 -7.02
CA ALA A 339 -2.61 -27.76 -8.04
C ALA A 339 -2.03 -28.08 -9.44
N ILE A 340 -0.85 -27.55 -9.78
CA ILE A 340 -0.11 -27.86 -11.00
C ILE A 340 0.31 -29.33 -11.00
N CYS A 341 0.90 -29.86 -9.93
CA CYS A 341 1.27 -31.28 -9.82
C CYS A 341 0.07 -32.20 -10.07
N GLN A 342 -1.08 -31.92 -9.44
CA GLN A 342 -2.29 -32.73 -9.60
C GLN A 342 -2.93 -32.57 -10.98
N SER A 343 -2.86 -31.40 -11.61
CA SER A 343 -3.38 -31.18 -12.98
C SER A 343 -2.49 -31.81 -14.06
N THR A 344 -1.17 -31.85 -13.81
CA THR A 344 -0.15 -32.22 -14.81
C THR A 344 0.43 -33.63 -14.64
N GLY A 345 0.15 -34.30 -13.52
CA GLY A 345 0.74 -35.59 -13.15
C GLY A 345 2.21 -35.53 -12.73
N ARG A 346 2.78 -34.32 -12.57
CA ARG A 346 4.21 -34.11 -12.27
C ARG A 346 4.52 -34.18 -10.78
N LYS A 347 5.79 -34.49 -10.47
CA LYS A 347 6.29 -34.53 -9.08
C LYS A 347 6.64 -33.12 -8.58
N MET A 348 6.34 -32.87 -7.30
CA MET A 348 6.57 -31.59 -6.61
C MET A 348 8.01 -31.06 -6.79
N ASP A 349 9.00 -31.93 -6.67
CA ASP A 349 10.41 -31.52 -6.69
C ASP A 349 10.88 -31.08 -8.08
N GLN A 350 10.25 -31.58 -9.15
CA GLN A 350 10.47 -31.08 -10.51
C GLN A 350 9.91 -29.66 -10.66
N ILE A 351 8.68 -29.43 -10.17
CA ILE A 351 8.04 -28.11 -10.23
C ILE A 351 8.84 -27.08 -9.42
N LYS A 352 9.34 -27.45 -8.22
CA LYS A 352 10.24 -26.61 -7.42
C LYS A 352 11.55 -26.29 -8.13
N SER A 353 12.18 -27.30 -8.76
CA SER A 353 13.45 -27.11 -9.46
C SER A 353 13.30 -26.21 -10.70
N GLU A 354 12.27 -26.43 -11.50
CA GLU A 354 11.96 -25.58 -12.66
C GLU A 354 11.53 -24.16 -12.23
N PHE A 355 10.78 -24.02 -11.14
CA PHE A 355 10.43 -22.70 -10.58
C PHE A 355 11.66 -21.93 -10.08
N LYS A 356 12.60 -22.59 -9.38
CA LYS A 356 13.87 -21.94 -8.99
C LYS A 356 14.70 -21.52 -10.21
N ALA A 357 14.63 -22.25 -11.32
CA ALA A 357 15.37 -21.93 -12.54
C ALA A 357 14.69 -20.86 -13.43
N GLN A 358 13.37 -20.73 -13.38
CA GLN A 358 12.60 -19.81 -14.25
C GLN A 358 12.04 -18.57 -13.53
N GLY A 359 11.92 -18.59 -12.20
CA GLY A 359 11.32 -17.52 -11.39
C GLY A 359 9.80 -17.31 -11.58
N ASP A 360 9.16 -18.06 -12.49
CA ASP A 360 7.78 -17.85 -12.93
C ASP A 360 7.01 -19.19 -12.97
N LEU A 361 6.03 -19.36 -12.09
CA LEU A 361 5.27 -20.60 -11.99
C LEU A 361 4.29 -20.78 -13.16
N GLY A 362 3.92 -19.69 -13.84
CA GLY A 362 3.08 -19.71 -15.04
C GLY A 362 3.79 -20.29 -16.26
N LEU A 363 5.08 -19.98 -16.44
CA LEU A 363 5.92 -20.62 -17.47
C LEU A 363 6.12 -22.12 -17.19
N VAL A 364 6.36 -22.49 -15.93
CA VAL A 364 6.46 -23.90 -15.49
C VAL A 364 5.12 -24.64 -15.72
N ALA A 365 3.99 -24.01 -15.42
CA ALA A 365 2.66 -24.58 -15.63
C ALA A 365 2.33 -24.76 -17.13
N MET A 366 2.58 -23.74 -17.95
CA MET A 366 2.40 -23.78 -19.41
C MET A 366 3.24 -24.89 -20.05
N THR A 367 4.53 -24.96 -19.70
CA THR A 367 5.47 -25.99 -20.16
C THR A 367 5.08 -27.40 -19.68
N SER A 368 4.40 -27.50 -18.54
CA SER A 368 3.89 -28.77 -18.01
C SER A 368 2.59 -29.20 -18.72
N ARG A 369 1.67 -28.27 -18.99
CA ARG A 369 0.40 -28.53 -19.70
C ARG A 369 0.63 -28.95 -21.15
N ALA A 370 1.57 -28.32 -21.84
CA ALA A 370 1.94 -28.63 -23.22
C ALA A 370 2.39 -30.10 -23.45
N LYS A 371 2.80 -30.81 -22.39
CA LYS A 371 3.26 -32.21 -22.43
C LYS A 371 2.13 -33.24 -22.25
N GLN A 372 0.88 -32.81 -22.02
CA GLN A 372 -0.26 -33.70 -21.81
C GLN A 372 -1.18 -33.78 -23.02
N LEU A 373 -1.35 -34.99 -23.55
CA LEU A 373 -2.39 -35.28 -24.54
C LEU A 373 -3.76 -35.45 -23.86
N MET A 374 -4.82 -34.94 -24.48
CA MET A 374 -6.20 -35.07 -24.00
C MET A 374 -7.07 -35.70 -25.09
N LEU A 375 -7.83 -36.75 -24.72
CA LEU A 375 -8.68 -37.49 -25.66
C LEU A 375 -9.88 -36.66 -26.14
N HIS A 376 -10.41 -35.80 -25.28
CA HIS A 376 -11.41 -34.79 -25.61
C HIS A 376 -10.97 -33.44 -25.05
N LYS A 377 -11.04 -32.38 -25.86
CA LYS A 377 -10.87 -31.00 -25.39
C LYS A 377 -12.16 -30.53 -24.68
N PRO A 378 -12.07 -29.88 -23.51
CA PRO A 378 -13.20 -29.18 -22.91
C PRO A 378 -13.57 -27.93 -23.75
N PRO A 379 -14.75 -27.31 -23.53
CA PRO A 379 -15.07 -26.03 -24.15
C PRO A 379 -14.08 -24.94 -23.68
N PRO A 380 -13.68 -24.00 -24.57
CA PRO A 380 -12.74 -22.92 -24.26
C PRO A 380 -13.08 -22.11 -23.00
N LEU A 381 -12.10 -21.35 -22.53
CA LEU A 381 -12.27 -20.40 -21.44
C LEU A 381 -12.88 -19.09 -21.97
N THR A 382 -13.83 -18.55 -21.20
CA THR A 382 -14.40 -17.22 -21.43
C THR A 382 -14.04 -16.31 -20.26
N ILE A 383 -13.98 -15.00 -20.48
CA ILE A 383 -13.69 -13.99 -19.46
C ILE A 383 -14.62 -14.18 -18.25
N LYS A 384 -15.92 -14.34 -18.51
CA LYS A 384 -16.92 -14.70 -17.50
C LYS A 384 -16.54 -15.95 -16.70
N LYS A 385 -16.31 -17.09 -17.37
CA LYS A 385 -15.99 -18.38 -16.75
C LYS A 385 -14.69 -18.35 -15.94
N VAL A 386 -13.68 -17.60 -16.38
CA VAL A 386 -12.40 -17.43 -15.66
C VAL A 386 -12.61 -16.57 -14.42
N PHE A 387 -13.23 -15.39 -14.56
CA PHE A 387 -13.54 -14.50 -13.44
C PHE A 387 -14.40 -15.19 -12.38
N ASP A 388 -15.48 -15.87 -12.79
CA ASP A 388 -16.38 -16.59 -11.88
C ASP A 388 -15.63 -17.69 -11.12
N LEU A 389 -14.76 -18.46 -11.79
CA LEU A 389 -13.93 -19.49 -11.14
C LEU A 389 -12.88 -18.88 -10.20
N LEU A 390 -12.29 -17.74 -10.54
CA LEU A 390 -11.34 -17.02 -9.68
C LEU A 390 -12.06 -16.42 -8.45
N LYS A 391 -13.27 -15.86 -8.56
CA LYS A 391 -14.06 -15.38 -7.40
C LYS A 391 -14.53 -16.54 -6.51
N ASN A 392 -14.84 -17.71 -7.08
CA ASN A 392 -15.02 -18.97 -6.31
C ASN A 392 -13.72 -19.44 -5.61
N VAL A 393 -12.55 -19.24 -6.22
CA VAL A 393 -11.25 -19.55 -5.59
C VAL A 393 -10.95 -18.61 -4.43
N ALA A 394 -11.16 -17.30 -4.57
CA ALA A 394 -10.95 -16.31 -3.52
C ALA A 394 -11.87 -16.59 -2.31
N THR A 395 -13.18 -16.60 -2.53
CA THR A 395 -14.24 -16.70 -1.50
C THR A 395 -14.33 -18.07 -0.78
N ALA A 396 -13.65 -19.11 -1.26
CA ALA A 396 -13.69 -20.44 -0.64
C ALA A 396 -13.02 -20.47 0.76
N SER A 397 -13.81 -20.26 1.81
CA SER A 397 -13.39 -20.22 3.22
C SER A 397 -13.78 -21.48 4.02
N GLY A 398 -13.34 -21.56 5.27
CA GLY A 398 -13.71 -22.64 6.22
C GLY A 398 -13.00 -23.98 5.97
N LYS A 399 -13.55 -25.06 6.56
CA LYS A 399 -13.00 -26.42 6.46
C LYS A 399 -12.96 -26.91 5.00
N ASP A 400 -11.92 -27.66 4.64
CA ASP A 400 -11.70 -28.23 3.30
C ASP A 400 -11.65 -27.19 2.15
N SER A 401 -11.52 -25.90 2.48
CA SER A 401 -11.32 -24.77 1.55
C SER A 401 -10.14 -24.99 0.62
N GLN A 402 -8.99 -25.40 1.16
CA GLN A 402 -7.77 -25.67 0.41
C GLN A 402 -7.99 -26.70 -0.72
N SER A 403 -8.75 -27.77 -0.43
CA SER A 403 -9.12 -28.79 -1.42
C SER A 403 -10.11 -28.25 -2.47
N ARG A 404 -11.07 -27.41 -2.06
CA ARG A 404 -11.99 -26.73 -2.98
C ARG A 404 -11.25 -25.74 -3.91
N LYS A 405 -10.34 -24.92 -3.38
CA LYS A 405 -9.48 -24.01 -4.16
C LYS A 405 -8.68 -24.78 -5.22
N ILE A 406 -8.00 -25.87 -4.85
CA ILE A 406 -7.31 -26.76 -5.81
C ILE A 406 -8.28 -27.28 -6.89
N GLY A 407 -9.48 -27.74 -6.51
CA GLY A 407 -10.48 -28.27 -7.43
C GLY A 407 -11.03 -27.24 -8.43
N PHE A 408 -11.07 -25.96 -8.08
CA PHE A 408 -11.39 -24.87 -9.01
C PHE A 408 -10.22 -24.54 -9.93
N ILE A 409 -8.98 -24.49 -9.41
CA ILE A 409 -7.77 -24.27 -10.22
C ILE A 409 -7.59 -25.39 -11.25
N GLN A 410 -7.88 -26.65 -10.88
CA GLN A 410 -7.89 -27.78 -11.82
C GLN A 410 -8.89 -27.58 -12.97
N LYS A 411 -10.09 -27.07 -12.70
CA LYS A 411 -11.11 -26.77 -13.74
C LYS A 411 -10.66 -25.68 -14.72
N LEU A 412 -9.85 -24.73 -14.26
CA LEU A 412 -9.20 -23.75 -15.13
C LEU A 412 -8.10 -24.44 -15.96
N LEU A 413 -7.09 -25.03 -15.30
CA LEU A 413 -5.90 -25.60 -15.96
C LEU A 413 -6.22 -26.70 -16.98
N LEU A 414 -7.27 -27.50 -16.75
CA LEU A 414 -7.74 -28.52 -17.71
C LEU A 414 -8.29 -27.91 -19.01
N ALA A 415 -8.76 -26.67 -18.99
CA ALA A 415 -9.34 -25.97 -20.13
C ALA A 415 -8.43 -24.90 -20.77
N CYS A 416 -7.31 -24.54 -20.12
CA CYS A 416 -6.30 -23.65 -20.69
C CYS A 416 -5.62 -24.26 -21.93
N GLU A 417 -5.45 -23.46 -22.97
CA GLU A 417 -4.52 -23.69 -24.07
C GLU A 417 -3.43 -22.59 -24.13
N GLY A 418 -2.17 -22.98 -24.37
CA GLY A 418 -1.06 -22.04 -24.52
C GLY A 418 -0.90 -21.04 -23.36
N THR A 419 -0.81 -19.75 -23.72
CA THR A 419 -0.58 -18.61 -22.82
C THR A 419 -1.67 -18.39 -21.78
N GLU A 420 -2.89 -18.92 -21.97
CA GLU A 420 -3.94 -18.89 -20.93
C GLU A 420 -3.44 -19.52 -19.62
N THR A 421 -2.61 -20.57 -19.72
CA THR A 421 -2.01 -21.27 -18.57
C THR A 421 -1.05 -20.36 -17.80
N LYS A 422 -0.23 -19.60 -18.54
CA LYS A 422 0.77 -18.66 -18.00
C LYS A 422 0.06 -17.56 -17.20
N TYR A 423 -0.97 -16.94 -17.78
CA TYR A 423 -1.67 -15.83 -17.14
C TYR A 423 -2.60 -16.25 -16.01
N ILE A 424 -3.30 -17.38 -16.09
CA ILE A 424 -4.13 -17.85 -14.96
C ILE A 424 -3.29 -18.15 -13.71
N ILE A 425 -2.11 -18.77 -13.86
CA ILE A 425 -1.23 -19.01 -12.71
C ILE A 425 -0.63 -17.70 -12.18
N ARG A 426 -0.14 -16.81 -13.05
CA ARG A 426 0.33 -15.47 -12.65
C ARG A 426 -0.76 -14.65 -11.93
N SER A 427 -2.02 -14.76 -12.36
CA SER A 427 -3.17 -14.17 -11.65
C SER A 427 -3.34 -14.74 -10.25
N LEU A 428 -3.28 -16.06 -10.11
CA LEU A 428 -3.39 -16.77 -8.83
C LEU A 428 -2.20 -16.51 -7.88
N GLU A 429 -1.00 -16.24 -8.40
CA GLU A 429 0.15 -15.73 -7.65
C GLU A 429 -0.04 -14.28 -7.14
N GLY A 430 -1.06 -13.57 -7.61
CA GLY A 430 -1.25 -12.13 -7.38
C GLY A 430 -0.37 -11.23 -8.26
N LYS A 431 0.33 -11.78 -9.27
CA LYS A 431 1.40 -11.09 -10.01
C LYS A 431 1.33 -11.37 -11.51
N LEU A 432 0.61 -10.53 -12.28
CA LEU A 432 0.53 -10.67 -13.75
C LEU A 432 1.86 -10.51 -14.49
N ARG A 433 2.78 -9.67 -13.98
CA ARG A 433 4.12 -9.41 -14.56
C ARG A 433 4.06 -9.03 -16.06
N ILE A 434 3.24 -8.03 -16.41
CA ILE A 434 3.04 -7.53 -17.79
C ILE A 434 3.30 -6.02 -17.97
N GLY A 435 3.78 -5.30 -16.94
CA GLY A 435 4.05 -3.85 -17.04
C GLY A 435 2.81 -2.93 -17.10
N LEU A 436 1.60 -3.51 -17.06
CA LEU A 436 0.34 -2.77 -17.07
C LEU A 436 -0.01 -2.24 -15.67
N ALA A 437 -0.27 -0.93 -15.56
CA ALA A 437 -0.66 -0.24 -14.33
C ALA A 437 -2.14 0.20 -14.35
N GLU A 438 -2.75 0.38 -13.18
CA GLU A 438 -4.18 0.75 -13.06
C GLU A 438 -4.52 2.09 -13.74
N ARG A 439 -3.63 3.10 -13.64
CA ARG A 439 -3.75 4.38 -14.37
C ARG A 439 -3.86 4.18 -15.89
N THR A 440 -3.16 3.19 -16.46
CA THR A 440 -3.25 2.84 -17.89
C THR A 440 -4.59 2.20 -18.25
N ILE A 441 -5.20 1.43 -17.34
CA ILE A 441 -6.55 0.89 -17.54
C ILE A 441 -7.58 2.00 -17.65
N ILE A 442 -7.50 3.00 -16.76
CA ILE A 442 -8.41 4.16 -16.74
C ILE A 442 -8.33 4.91 -18.08
N THR A 443 -7.13 5.27 -18.54
CA THR A 443 -6.94 5.89 -19.86
C THR A 443 -7.48 5.02 -20.98
N SER A 444 -7.14 3.72 -21.02
CA SER A 444 -7.62 2.83 -22.09
C SER A 444 -9.12 2.61 -22.10
N LEU A 445 -9.78 2.59 -20.93
CA LEU A 445 -11.22 2.44 -20.80
C LEU A 445 -11.96 3.70 -21.28
N ALA A 446 -11.49 4.89 -20.88
CA ALA A 446 -12.03 6.16 -21.36
C ALA A 446 -11.89 6.27 -22.89
N GLN A 447 -10.68 6.04 -23.42
CA GLN A 447 -10.43 6.07 -24.87
C GLN A 447 -11.29 5.07 -25.64
N ALA A 448 -11.50 3.87 -25.10
CA ALA A 448 -12.30 2.82 -25.74
C ALA A 448 -13.79 3.18 -25.80
N VAL A 449 -14.34 3.75 -24.72
CA VAL A 449 -15.74 4.20 -24.69
C VAL A 449 -15.95 5.40 -25.60
N VAL A 450 -15.11 6.44 -25.53
CA VAL A 450 -15.13 7.59 -26.45
C VAL A 450 -15.09 7.15 -27.92
N THR A 451 -14.21 6.20 -28.25
CA THR A 451 -14.10 5.66 -29.62
C THR A 451 -15.35 4.92 -30.04
N THR A 452 -15.93 4.09 -29.16
CA THR A 452 -17.14 3.31 -29.46
C THR A 452 -18.39 4.20 -29.55
N GLU A 453 -18.49 5.26 -28.75
CA GLU A 453 -19.52 6.29 -28.88
C GLU A 453 -19.42 7.02 -30.23
N ALA A 454 -18.23 7.54 -30.58
CA ALA A 454 -18.01 8.26 -31.83
C ALA A 454 -18.33 7.39 -33.07
N ARG A 455 -18.03 6.09 -33.00
CA ARG A 455 -18.43 5.09 -34.03
C ARG A 455 -19.95 4.92 -34.11
N LYS A 456 -20.64 4.78 -32.97
CA LYS A 456 -22.12 4.70 -32.91
C LYS A 456 -22.81 5.96 -33.43
N GLU A 457 -22.23 7.14 -33.22
CA GLU A 457 -22.72 8.40 -33.78
C GLU A 457 -22.58 8.49 -35.31
N GLY A 458 -21.76 7.65 -35.94
CA GLY A 458 -21.51 7.65 -37.38
C GLY A 458 -20.76 8.89 -37.90
N ARG A 459 -20.27 9.76 -37.00
CA ARG A 459 -19.63 11.04 -37.33
C ARG A 459 -18.13 10.85 -37.53
N LYS A 460 -17.64 11.16 -38.74
CA LYS A 460 -16.20 11.34 -38.97
C LYS A 460 -15.72 12.65 -38.33
N LEU A 461 -15.25 12.55 -37.09
CA LEU A 461 -14.47 13.60 -36.43
C LEU A 461 -13.13 13.79 -37.16
N SER A 462 -12.57 15.01 -37.08
CA SER A 462 -11.18 15.23 -37.49
C SER A 462 -10.22 14.74 -36.39
N PRO A 463 -8.94 14.46 -36.69
CA PRO A 463 -7.99 13.93 -35.70
C PRO A 463 -7.88 14.81 -34.44
N GLU A 464 -7.92 16.12 -34.60
CA GLU A 464 -7.79 17.10 -33.51
C GLU A 464 -9.02 17.07 -32.59
N LYS A 465 -10.23 17.01 -33.17
CA LYS A 465 -11.49 16.88 -32.40
C LYS A 465 -11.63 15.52 -31.72
N MET A 466 -11.07 14.48 -32.33
CA MET A 466 -11.02 13.15 -31.72
C MET A 466 -10.01 13.12 -30.57
N ALA A 467 -8.83 13.73 -30.71
CA ALA A 467 -7.84 13.88 -29.65
C ALA A 467 -8.44 14.64 -28.45
N GLN A 468 -9.08 15.79 -28.68
CA GLN A 468 -9.78 16.55 -27.64
C GLN A 468 -10.81 15.70 -26.88
N ARG A 469 -11.69 14.96 -27.59
CA ARG A 469 -12.70 14.11 -26.92
C ARG A 469 -12.07 12.94 -26.15
N LEU A 470 -10.94 12.40 -26.61
CA LEU A 470 -10.19 11.35 -25.90
C LEU A 470 -9.55 11.89 -24.61
N GLU A 471 -9.02 13.11 -24.65
CA GLU A 471 -8.45 13.82 -23.50
C GLU A 471 -9.51 14.20 -22.47
N GLU A 472 -10.59 14.88 -22.91
CA GLU A 472 -11.75 15.22 -22.08
C GLU A 472 -12.35 13.97 -21.40
N GLY A 473 -12.59 12.90 -22.17
CA GLY A 473 -13.10 11.63 -21.65
C GLY A 473 -12.14 10.95 -20.67
N THR A 474 -10.83 11.04 -20.91
CA THR A 474 -9.81 10.53 -19.98
C THR A 474 -9.78 11.34 -18.68
N SER A 475 -9.89 12.66 -18.76
CA SER A 475 -9.98 13.56 -17.60
C SER A 475 -11.25 13.28 -16.77
N ILE A 476 -12.41 13.11 -17.42
CA ILE A 476 -13.66 12.74 -16.76
C ILE A 476 -13.53 11.42 -16.00
N LEU A 477 -12.93 10.38 -16.59
CA LEU A 477 -12.79 9.08 -15.93
C LEU A 477 -11.68 9.06 -14.86
N LYS A 478 -10.57 9.79 -15.05
CA LYS A 478 -9.53 10.02 -14.02
C LYS A 478 -10.18 10.63 -12.75
N ASP A 479 -11.04 11.64 -12.92
CA ASP A 479 -11.75 12.34 -11.83
C ASP A 479 -12.84 11.48 -11.16
N VAL A 480 -13.78 10.92 -11.93
CA VAL A 480 -14.86 10.09 -11.36
C VAL A 480 -14.30 8.89 -10.58
N PHE A 481 -13.26 8.24 -11.09
CA PHE A 481 -12.69 7.07 -10.41
C PHE A 481 -11.87 7.44 -9.16
N SER A 482 -11.34 8.66 -9.03
CA SER A 482 -10.67 9.07 -7.79
C SER A 482 -11.67 9.38 -6.66
N GLN A 483 -12.83 9.95 -7.02
CA GLN A 483 -13.97 10.17 -6.11
C GLN A 483 -14.75 8.88 -5.76
N LEU A 484 -14.87 7.96 -6.73
CA LEU A 484 -15.62 6.71 -6.61
C LEU A 484 -14.82 5.53 -7.22
N PRO A 485 -13.79 5.01 -6.53
CA PRO A 485 -12.90 3.94 -7.00
C PRO A 485 -13.58 2.56 -6.95
N SER A 486 -14.69 2.41 -7.66
CA SER A 486 -15.49 1.18 -7.73
C SER A 486 -15.92 0.90 -9.17
N TYR A 487 -15.22 -0.01 -9.83
CA TYR A 487 -15.56 -0.44 -11.20
C TYR A 487 -16.98 -1.03 -11.29
N ASP A 488 -17.48 -1.67 -10.22
CA ASP A 488 -18.85 -2.21 -10.15
C ASP A 488 -19.94 -1.13 -10.24
N LEU A 489 -19.62 0.14 -9.92
CA LEU A 489 -20.53 1.28 -10.08
C LEU A 489 -20.23 2.07 -11.37
N VAL A 490 -18.94 2.37 -11.59
CA VAL A 490 -18.49 3.21 -12.70
C VAL A 490 -18.70 2.56 -14.07
N ILE A 491 -18.47 1.24 -14.21
CA ILE A 491 -18.59 0.58 -15.52
C ILE A 491 -20.05 0.45 -16.00
N PRO A 492 -21.03 0.04 -15.16
CA PRO A 492 -22.44 0.08 -15.56
C PRO A 492 -22.91 1.47 -15.97
N ALA A 493 -22.63 2.51 -15.16
CA ALA A 493 -23.00 3.89 -15.48
C ALA A 493 -22.34 4.41 -16.77
N LEU A 494 -21.08 4.03 -17.02
CA LEU A 494 -20.35 4.37 -18.25
C LEU A 494 -20.92 3.66 -19.50
N ILE A 495 -21.48 2.45 -19.35
CA ILE A 495 -22.18 1.74 -20.43
C ILE A 495 -23.58 2.32 -20.68
N GLU A 496 -24.29 2.74 -19.64
CA GLU A 496 -25.68 3.21 -19.71
C GLU A 496 -25.81 4.68 -20.13
N HIS A 497 -25.02 5.57 -19.53
CA HIS A 497 -25.14 7.02 -19.71
C HIS A 497 -24.05 7.64 -20.60
N GLY A 498 -22.99 6.89 -20.90
CA GLY A 498 -21.83 7.36 -21.66
C GLY A 498 -20.89 8.28 -20.86
N ILE A 499 -19.73 8.58 -21.41
CA ILE A 499 -18.65 9.27 -20.68
C ILE A 499 -19.04 10.69 -20.26
N SER A 500 -19.72 11.45 -21.13
CA SER A 500 -20.09 12.86 -20.87
C SER A 500 -21.06 13.04 -19.71
N ASN A 501 -21.88 12.02 -19.40
CA ASN A 501 -22.84 12.05 -18.29
C ASN A 501 -22.32 11.33 -17.04
N LEU A 502 -21.06 10.89 -17.03
CA LEU A 502 -20.54 10.08 -15.92
C LEU A 502 -20.47 10.88 -14.62
N LYS A 503 -20.05 12.15 -14.67
CA LYS A 503 -19.92 13.01 -13.46
C LYS A 503 -21.25 13.29 -12.75
N THR A 504 -22.39 13.19 -13.44
CA THR A 504 -23.72 13.42 -12.84
C THR A 504 -24.36 12.15 -12.28
N ASN A 505 -23.84 10.97 -12.64
CA ASN A 505 -24.37 9.67 -12.20
C ASN A 505 -23.40 8.90 -11.27
N CYS A 506 -22.11 9.27 -11.25
CA CYS A 506 -21.09 8.71 -10.37
C CYS A 506 -20.38 9.84 -9.61
N HIS A 507 -20.69 9.97 -8.33
CA HIS A 507 -20.09 10.91 -7.39
C HIS A 507 -19.73 10.22 -6.06
N LEU A 508 -19.00 10.91 -5.18
CA LEU A 508 -18.75 10.44 -3.81
C LEU A 508 -20.04 9.96 -3.13
N THR A 509 -20.01 8.74 -2.61
CA THR A 509 -21.17 8.04 -2.04
C THR A 509 -20.79 7.40 -0.71
N PRO A 510 -21.43 7.75 0.42
CA PRO A 510 -21.14 7.15 1.73
C PRO A 510 -21.18 5.61 1.72
N GLY A 511 -20.23 4.98 2.40
CA GLY A 511 -20.07 3.52 2.41
C GLY A 511 -19.24 2.94 1.27
N VAL A 512 -18.79 3.77 0.31
CA VAL A 512 -17.72 3.50 -0.66
C VAL A 512 -16.57 4.49 -0.39
N PRO A 513 -15.34 4.06 -0.10
CA PRO A 513 -14.22 4.97 0.13
C PRO A 513 -13.79 5.68 -1.14
N LEU A 514 -13.43 6.97 -1.03
CA LEU A 514 -12.69 7.68 -2.07
C LEU A 514 -11.18 7.52 -1.89
N LYS A 515 -10.39 7.72 -2.94
CA LYS A 515 -8.92 7.74 -2.81
C LYS A 515 -8.48 9.03 -2.10
N PRO A 516 -7.52 8.98 -1.16
CA PRO A 516 -7.15 10.14 -0.35
C PRO A 516 -6.41 11.21 -1.17
N MET A 517 -6.57 12.47 -0.77
CA MET A 517 -5.67 13.56 -1.19
C MET A 517 -4.28 13.38 -0.57
N LEU A 518 -3.22 13.61 -1.35
CA LEU A 518 -1.83 13.34 -0.99
C LEU A 518 -1.00 14.63 -0.94
N ALA A 519 0.09 14.59 -0.16
CA ALA A 519 0.94 15.75 0.12
C ALA A 519 2.38 15.60 -0.41
N LYS A 520 2.90 16.69 -1.00
CA LYS A 520 4.28 16.80 -1.49
C LYS A 520 5.28 16.89 -0.32
N PRO A 521 6.42 16.17 -0.33
CA PRO A 521 7.49 16.38 0.64
C PRO A 521 8.12 17.76 0.44
N THR A 522 8.46 18.43 1.54
CA THR A 522 9.08 19.76 1.56
C THR A 522 10.30 19.72 2.46
N LYS A 523 11.43 20.26 1.97
CA LYS A 523 12.75 20.16 2.60
C LYS A 523 13.16 21.38 3.43
N ALA A 524 12.49 22.52 3.26
CA ALA A 524 12.78 23.74 4.00
C ALA A 524 11.50 24.48 4.38
N ILE A 525 11.52 25.25 5.49
CA ILE A 525 10.38 26.10 5.87
C ILE A 525 10.23 27.29 4.90
N SER A 526 11.31 27.75 4.26
CA SER A 526 11.23 28.77 3.20
C SER A 526 10.39 28.30 2.01
N GLU A 527 10.57 27.05 1.56
CA GLU A 527 9.80 26.43 0.47
C GLU A 527 8.28 26.48 0.72
N VAL A 528 7.85 26.44 1.99
CA VAL A 528 6.45 26.62 2.39
C VAL A 528 5.97 28.04 2.11
N LEU A 529 6.74 29.06 2.50
CA LEU A 529 6.39 30.46 2.27
C LEU A 529 6.52 30.84 0.80
N ASP A 530 7.58 30.41 0.10
CA ASP A 530 7.77 30.60 -1.34
C ASP A 530 6.59 30.00 -2.14
N ARG A 531 5.97 28.92 -1.64
CA ARG A 531 4.79 28.29 -2.24
C ARG A 531 3.48 28.99 -1.88
N PHE A 532 3.33 29.44 -0.64
CA PHE A 532 2.10 30.04 -0.10
C PHE A 532 2.15 31.57 0.04
N GLU A 533 3.09 32.25 -0.63
CA GLU A 533 3.16 33.71 -0.70
C GLU A 533 1.80 34.31 -1.12
N ASP A 534 1.37 35.35 -0.38
CA ASP A 534 0.08 36.03 -0.46
C ASP A 534 -1.18 35.13 -0.39
N LYS A 535 -1.10 33.93 0.22
CA LYS A 535 -2.24 32.99 0.38
C LYS A 535 -2.47 32.61 1.83
N LEU A 536 -3.72 32.43 2.22
CA LEU A 536 -4.04 31.84 3.54
C LEU A 536 -3.77 30.33 3.54
N PHE A 537 -3.05 29.87 4.56
CA PHE A 537 -2.78 28.46 4.81
C PHE A 537 -2.87 28.12 6.30
N THR A 538 -3.03 26.83 6.60
CA THR A 538 -3.01 26.30 7.95
C THR A 538 -1.88 25.29 8.10
N CYS A 539 -1.19 25.33 9.24
CA CYS A 539 -0.32 24.25 9.68
C CYS A 539 -1.12 23.35 10.64
N GLU A 540 -1.06 22.04 10.44
CA GLU A 540 -1.68 21.05 11.30
C GLU A 540 -0.64 20.02 11.77
N TYR A 541 -0.82 19.46 12.96
CA TYR A 541 0.04 18.38 13.47
C TYR A 541 -0.01 17.17 12.52
N LYS A 542 1.16 16.68 12.11
CA LYS A 542 1.27 15.43 11.36
C LYS A 542 1.43 14.25 12.31
N TYR A 543 0.31 13.75 12.80
CA TYR A 543 0.23 12.56 13.66
C TYR A 543 0.91 11.31 13.04
N ASP A 544 1.44 10.44 13.90
CA ASP A 544 2.02 9.13 13.55
C ASP A 544 1.03 7.98 13.82
N GLY A 545 0.11 7.74 12.89
CA GLY A 545 -0.99 6.79 13.07
C GLY A 545 -1.34 6.00 11.82
N GLU A 546 -2.61 5.63 11.70
CA GLU A 546 -3.20 5.13 10.46
C GLU A 546 -4.33 6.03 10.00
N ARG A 547 -4.19 6.62 8.80
CA ARG A 547 -5.25 7.39 8.15
C ARG A 547 -6.53 6.55 8.00
N ALA A 548 -7.59 7.04 8.61
CA ALA A 548 -8.89 6.44 8.75
C ALA A 548 -9.95 7.35 8.11
N GLN A 549 -10.44 6.97 6.95
CA GLN A 549 -11.55 7.64 6.28
C GLN A 549 -12.86 7.08 6.86
N VAL A 550 -13.60 7.89 7.62
CA VAL A 550 -14.75 7.44 8.40
C VAL A 550 -16.05 7.91 7.73
N HIS A 551 -16.91 6.95 7.40
CA HIS A 551 -18.22 7.19 6.79
C HIS A 551 -19.30 6.89 7.81
N TYR A 552 -20.16 7.86 8.08
CA TYR A 552 -21.40 7.70 8.83
C TYR A 552 -22.58 7.79 7.86
N LEU A 553 -23.37 6.72 7.77
CA LEU A 553 -24.45 6.57 6.80
C LEU A 553 -25.81 6.94 7.42
N GLU A 554 -26.80 7.20 6.57
CA GLU A 554 -28.15 7.66 6.98
C GLU A 554 -28.94 6.62 7.77
N ASP A 555 -28.56 5.34 7.68
CA ASP A 555 -29.09 4.24 8.52
C ASP A 555 -28.43 4.18 9.91
N GLY A 556 -27.48 5.07 10.19
CA GLY A 556 -26.69 5.11 11.42
C GLY A 556 -25.49 4.17 11.42
N SER A 557 -25.23 3.42 10.33
CA SER A 557 -24.05 2.55 10.24
C SER A 557 -22.76 3.36 10.04
N ILE A 558 -21.66 2.83 10.57
CA ILE A 558 -20.33 3.42 10.46
C ILE A 558 -19.43 2.44 9.71
N LYS A 559 -18.66 2.96 8.75
CA LYS A 559 -17.52 2.24 8.15
C LYS A 559 -16.25 3.05 8.28
N ILE A 560 -15.13 2.36 8.44
CA ILE A 560 -13.80 2.96 8.57
C ILE A 560 -12.90 2.33 7.50
N PHE A 561 -12.32 3.13 6.61
CA PHE A 561 -11.45 2.65 5.54
C PHE A 561 -10.02 3.14 5.70
N SER A 562 -9.04 2.31 5.32
CA SER A 562 -7.63 2.69 5.30
C SER A 562 -7.31 3.64 4.14
N ARG A 563 -6.13 4.27 4.19
CA ARG A 563 -5.54 5.01 3.06
C ARG A 563 -5.64 4.29 1.71
N ASN A 564 -5.58 2.95 1.70
CA ASN A 564 -5.58 2.14 0.48
C ASN A 564 -6.99 1.65 0.09
N SER A 565 -8.06 2.16 0.72
CA SER A 565 -9.45 1.73 0.56
C SER A 565 -9.78 0.33 1.10
N GLU A 566 -8.97 -0.22 2.00
CA GLU A 566 -9.30 -1.48 2.72
C GLU A 566 -10.33 -1.21 3.82
N ASP A 567 -11.29 -2.12 4.05
CA ASP A 567 -12.24 -2.01 5.16
C ASP A 567 -11.58 -2.38 6.50
N MET A 568 -11.47 -1.38 7.38
CA MET A 568 -10.84 -1.44 8.70
C MET A 568 -11.87 -1.47 9.84
N SER A 569 -13.16 -1.53 9.54
CA SER A 569 -14.24 -1.49 10.54
C SER A 569 -14.11 -2.61 11.58
N GLN A 570 -13.61 -3.79 11.18
CA GLN A 570 -13.33 -4.92 12.09
C GLN A 570 -12.10 -4.76 13.00
N LYS A 571 -11.25 -3.75 12.76
CA LYS A 571 -10.06 -3.42 13.58
C LYS A 571 -10.34 -2.34 14.63
N TYR A 572 -11.39 -1.54 14.41
CA TYR A 572 -11.75 -0.38 15.21
C TYR A 572 -13.22 -0.41 15.69
N PRO A 573 -13.70 -1.51 16.32
CA PRO A 573 -15.07 -1.56 16.86
C PRO A 573 -15.28 -0.51 17.97
N ASP A 574 -14.23 -0.16 18.71
CA ASP A 574 -14.27 0.89 19.72
C ASP A 574 -14.49 2.28 19.11
N ILE A 575 -13.86 2.61 17.97
CA ILE A 575 -14.17 3.85 17.24
C ILE A 575 -15.63 3.85 16.77
N ILE A 576 -16.16 2.71 16.30
CA ILE A 576 -17.56 2.57 15.87
C ILE A 576 -18.53 2.77 17.04
N GLU A 577 -18.21 2.28 18.23
CA GLU A 577 -19.00 2.47 19.45
C GLU A 577 -18.94 3.91 19.98
N GLN A 578 -17.80 4.60 19.81
CA GLN A 578 -17.52 5.93 20.37
C GLN A 578 -17.93 7.09 19.47
N LEU A 579 -17.75 6.97 18.14
CA LEU A 579 -18.03 8.04 17.17
C LEU A 579 -19.43 8.67 17.31
N PRO A 580 -20.53 7.95 17.62
CA PRO A 580 -21.84 8.57 17.83
C PRO A 580 -21.87 9.68 18.91
N ALA A 581 -20.92 9.69 19.85
CA ALA A 581 -20.80 10.72 20.88
C ALA A 581 -20.19 12.04 20.38
N CYS A 582 -19.42 12.05 19.29
CA CYS A 582 -18.87 13.29 18.71
C CYS A 582 -19.85 13.97 17.73
N ILE A 583 -20.98 13.34 17.38
CA ILE A 583 -21.92 13.85 16.39
C ILE A 583 -22.84 14.92 17.00
N ASN A 584 -22.73 16.16 16.54
CA ASN A 584 -23.69 17.21 16.88
C ASN A 584 -25.03 16.91 16.19
N ARG A 585 -26.00 16.41 16.97
CA ARG A 585 -27.36 16.10 16.52
C ARG A 585 -28.22 17.36 16.32
N GLU A 586 -27.94 18.44 17.06
CA GLU A 586 -28.67 19.71 16.96
C GLU A 586 -28.37 20.44 15.63
N ALA A 587 -27.16 20.24 15.09
CA ALA A 587 -26.79 20.66 13.73
C ALA A 587 -27.49 19.85 12.61
N GLY A 588 -28.39 18.90 12.93
CA GLY A 588 -29.14 18.13 11.95
C GLY A 588 -28.29 17.11 11.19
N THR A 589 -27.19 16.63 11.76
CA THR A 589 -26.25 15.71 11.11
C THR A 589 -26.85 14.32 10.90
N THR A 590 -27.07 13.92 9.64
CA THR A 590 -27.66 12.62 9.24
C THR A 590 -26.65 11.69 8.59
N SER A 591 -25.68 12.21 7.83
CA SER A 591 -24.64 11.42 7.16
C SER A 591 -23.38 12.28 6.92
N PHE A 592 -22.19 11.67 6.98
CA PHE A 592 -20.93 12.36 6.66
C PHE A 592 -19.83 11.41 6.18
N VAL A 593 -18.81 11.99 5.56
CA VAL A 593 -17.50 11.36 5.34
C VAL A 593 -16.42 12.32 5.83
N ILE A 594 -15.61 11.88 6.79
CA ILE A 594 -14.48 12.64 7.35
C ILE A 594 -13.16 11.92 7.10
N ASP A 595 -12.09 12.69 7.01
CA ASP A 595 -10.71 12.21 6.87
C ASP A 595 -9.99 12.46 8.20
N CYS A 596 -9.40 11.40 8.77
CA CYS A 596 -8.86 11.40 10.13
C CYS A 596 -7.56 10.61 10.21
N GLU A 597 -6.75 10.85 11.23
CA GLU A 597 -5.67 9.92 11.63
C GLU A 597 -6.09 9.21 12.92
N ALA A 598 -6.07 7.87 12.92
CA ALA A 598 -6.26 7.04 14.10
C ALA A 598 -4.91 6.78 14.76
N VAL A 599 -4.67 7.32 15.96
CA VAL A 599 -3.37 7.29 16.64
C VAL A 599 -3.47 6.48 17.93
N ALA A 600 -2.44 5.71 18.29
CA ALA A 600 -2.44 5.00 19.57
C ALA A 600 -2.37 5.99 20.75
N TRP A 601 -3.12 5.71 21.81
CA TRP A 601 -3.30 6.59 22.96
C TRP A 601 -2.99 5.86 24.27
N ASP A 602 -2.26 6.55 25.15
CA ASP A 602 -2.00 6.15 26.53
C ASP A 602 -2.98 6.89 27.44
N PRO A 603 -3.98 6.23 28.06
CA PRO A 603 -4.96 6.89 28.92
C PRO A 603 -4.41 7.26 30.30
N ASP A 604 -3.31 6.61 30.74
CA ASP A 604 -2.73 6.82 32.07
C ASP A 604 -1.71 7.98 32.05
N GLU A 605 -0.83 8.03 31.03
CA GLU A 605 0.09 9.16 30.81
C GLU A 605 -0.52 10.30 29.96
N LYS A 606 -1.71 10.09 29.37
CA LYS A 606 -2.46 11.05 28.52
C LYS A 606 -1.65 11.63 27.36
N LYS A 607 -1.10 10.73 26.55
CA LYS A 607 -0.20 11.05 25.43
C LYS A 607 -0.42 10.17 24.21
N LEU A 608 0.05 10.65 23.06
CA LEU A 608 0.19 9.84 21.86
C LEU A 608 1.26 8.75 22.07
N LEU A 609 1.03 7.57 21.49
CA LEU A 609 1.99 6.48 21.40
C LEU A 609 2.42 6.29 19.93
N PRO A 610 3.68 5.92 19.66
CA PRO A 610 4.17 5.73 18.29
C PRO A 610 3.37 4.69 17.51
N PHE A 611 3.37 4.80 16.17
CA PHE A 611 2.71 3.85 15.25
C PHE A 611 3.07 2.38 15.52
N GLN A 612 4.26 2.11 16.08
CA GLN A 612 4.66 0.76 16.52
C GLN A 612 3.62 0.13 17.46
N GLU A 613 3.07 0.87 18.43
CA GLU A 613 2.08 0.34 19.36
C GLU A 613 0.71 0.17 18.69
N LEU A 614 0.31 1.10 17.81
CA LEU A 614 -0.88 0.95 16.96
C LEU A 614 -0.83 -0.33 16.11
N SER A 615 0.34 -0.64 15.55
CA SER A 615 0.56 -1.83 14.72
C SER A 615 0.37 -3.15 15.46
N ARG A 616 0.37 -3.15 16.80
CA ARG A 616 0.09 -4.32 17.65
C ARG A 616 -1.40 -4.66 17.72
N ARG A 617 -2.32 -3.78 17.26
CA ARG A 617 -3.75 -4.12 17.14
C ARG A 617 -3.95 -5.32 16.21
N ARG A 618 -4.81 -6.25 16.64
CA ARG A 618 -5.34 -7.30 15.75
C ARG A 618 -6.11 -6.66 14.58
N ARG A 619 -6.02 -7.25 13.39
CA ARG A 619 -6.62 -6.67 12.16
C ARG A 619 -8.05 -7.13 11.85
N LYS A 620 -8.49 -8.26 12.39
CA LYS A 620 -9.80 -8.89 12.11
C LYS A 620 -10.32 -9.56 13.39
N ASP A 621 -11.64 -9.77 13.44
CA ASP A 621 -12.36 -10.39 14.56
C ASP A 621 -12.04 -9.77 15.94
N VAL A 622 -11.88 -8.44 16.00
CA VAL A 622 -11.66 -7.69 17.24
C VAL A 622 -13.00 -7.43 17.92
N LYS A 623 -13.06 -7.58 19.25
CA LYS A 623 -14.16 -7.07 20.08
C LYS A 623 -13.65 -5.95 20.99
N ALA A 624 -14.52 -5.00 21.34
CA ALA A 624 -14.13 -3.82 22.11
C ALA A 624 -13.50 -4.16 23.47
N GLU A 625 -13.92 -5.26 24.11
CA GLU A 625 -13.41 -5.72 25.41
C GLU A 625 -12.02 -6.37 25.31
N GLU A 626 -11.60 -6.80 24.11
CA GLU A 626 -10.26 -7.37 23.86
C GLU A 626 -9.22 -6.30 23.46
N ILE A 627 -9.59 -5.02 23.42
CA ILE A 627 -8.70 -3.92 22.98
C ILE A 627 -7.82 -3.41 24.12
N THR A 628 -6.55 -3.80 24.07
CA THR A 628 -5.47 -3.31 24.95
C THR A 628 -4.90 -1.96 24.52
N VAL A 629 -4.65 -1.75 23.22
CA VAL A 629 -4.12 -0.49 22.68
C VAL A 629 -5.28 0.45 22.35
N LYS A 630 -5.52 1.46 23.19
CA LYS A 630 -6.54 2.50 22.93
C LYS A 630 -6.09 3.42 21.81
N VAL A 631 -7.05 4.09 21.18
CA VAL A 631 -6.85 4.93 19.99
C VAL A 631 -7.67 6.20 20.12
N HIS A 632 -7.05 7.33 19.76
CA HIS A 632 -7.69 8.63 19.64
C HIS A 632 -7.77 8.99 18.16
N LEU A 633 -8.92 9.49 17.71
CA LEU A 633 -9.17 9.85 16.31
C LEU A 633 -9.05 11.37 16.11
N PHE A 634 -8.12 11.80 15.26
CA PHE A 634 -7.91 13.22 14.96
C PHE A 634 -8.46 13.57 13.57
N ALA A 635 -9.60 14.25 13.52
CA ALA A 635 -10.27 14.64 12.28
C ALA A 635 -9.65 15.91 11.67
N PHE A 636 -9.32 15.86 10.37
CA PHE A 636 -8.62 16.93 9.67
C PHE A 636 -9.28 17.38 8.36
N ASP A 637 -10.34 16.72 7.90
CA ASP A 637 -11.17 17.19 6.78
C ASP A 637 -12.61 16.62 6.81
N LEU A 638 -13.54 17.28 6.12
CA LEU A 638 -14.93 16.86 5.91
C LEU A 638 -15.24 16.87 4.42
N LEU A 639 -15.51 15.67 3.87
CA LEU A 639 -15.54 15.39 2.44
C LEU A 639 -16.98 15.27 1.91
N TYR A 640 -17.93 14.96 2.79
CA TYR A 640 -19.35 14.81 2.51
C TYR A 640 -20.15 15.11 3.77
N LEU A 641 -21.33 15.71 3.62
CA LEU A 641 -22.26 16.02 4.70
C LEU A 641 -23.71 16.03 4.17
N ASN A 642 -24.62 15.32 4.84
CA ASN A 642 -26.08 15.38 4.67
C ASN A 642 -26.54 15.43 3.19
N GLY A 643 -26.17 14.42 2.40
CA GLY A 643 -26.51 14.36 0.97
C GLY A 643 -25.51 15.04 0.01
N LYS A 644 -24.69 15.98 0.49
CA LYS A 644 -23.81 16.82 -0.34
C LYS A 644 -22.33 16.42 -0.22
N ALA A 645 -21.68 16.17 -1.37
CA ALA A 645 -20.22 16.09 -1.45
C ALA A 645 -19.59 17.50 -1.37
N LEU A 646 -18.50 17.64 -0.61
CA LEU A 646 -17.84 18.92 -0.33
C LEU A 646 -16.48 19.08 -1.01
N LEU A 647 -16.09 18.16 -1.91
CA LEU A 647 -14.74 18.11 -2.49
C LEU A 647 -14.34 19.40 -3.23
N GLY A 648 -15.29 20.05 -3.91
CA GLY A 648 -15.10 21.33 -4.60
C GLY A 648 -15.21 22.58 -3.71
N GLU A 649 -15.45 22.44 -2.41
CA GLU A 649 -15.49 23.56 -1.46
C GLU A 649 -14.09 23.85 -0.91
N ASN A 650 -13.80 25.10 -0.56
CA ASN A 650 -12.51 25.47 0.05
C ASN A 650 -12.31 24.82 1.44
N LEU A 651 -11.07 24.48 1.79
CA LEU A 651 -10.73 23.86 3.08
C LEU A 651 -11.23 24.69 4.28
N ILE A 652 -11.21 26.03 4.20
CA ILE A 652 -11.75 26.88 5.27
C ILE A 652 -13.22 26.58 5.59
N ASP A 653 -14.05 26.32 4.58
CA ASP A 653 -15.46 25.97 4.74
C ASP A 653 -15.68 24.51 5.13
N ARG A 654 -14.89 23.57 4.59
CA ARG A 654 -14.91 22.16 5.03
C ARG A 654 -14.53 22.05 6.52
N ARG A 655 -13.49 22.77 6.95
CA ARG A 655 -13.03 22.87 8.35
C ARG A 655 -14.05 23.57 9.25
N ARG A 656 -14.76 24.59 8.76
CA ARG A 656 -15.86 25.27 9.46
C ARG A 656 -17.06 24.36 9.68
N LEU A 657 -17.46 23.60 8.65
CA LEU A 657 -18.56 22.62 8.74
C LEU A 657 -18.19 21.45 9.64
N LEU A 658 -16.97 20.92 9.55
CA LEU A 658 -16.43 19.87 10.43
C LEU A 658 -16.58 20.25 11.92
N ARG A 659 -16.21 21.49 12.26
CA ARG A 659 -16.27 22.04 13.63
C ARG A 659 -17.68 22.46 14.09
N ALA A 660 -18.67 22.49 13.21
CA ALA A 660 -20.07 22.76 13.54
C ALA A 660 -20.89 21.47 13.73
N HIS A 661 -20.61 20.45 12.91
CA HIS A 661 -21.35 19.18 12.88
C HIS A 661 -20.77 18.09 13.78
N LEU A 662 -19.51 18.21 14.21
CA LEU A 662 -18.87 17.34 15.20
C LEU A 662 -18.38 18.14 16.42
N SER A 663 -18.03 17.46 17.50
CA SER A 663 -17.50 18.06 18.74
C SER A 663 -16.46 17.15 19.40
N PRO A 664 -15.39 17.70 20.03
CA PRO A 664 -14.40 16.90 20.74
C PRO A 664 -14.99 16.01 21.84
N VAL A 665 -14.47 14.79 21.94
CA VAL A 665 -14.79 13.82 23.00
C VAL A 665 -13.47 13.41 23.65
N PRO A 666 -13.21 13.77 24.92
CA PRO A 666 -11.93 13.51 25.57
C PRO A 666 -11.47 12.06 25.45
N GLU A 667 -10.19 11.90 25.07
CA GLU A 667 -9.49 10.60 24.94
C GLU A 667 -10.06 9.66 23.85
N GLN A 668 -10.89 10.20 22.94
CA GLN A 668 -11.57 9.43 21.88
C GLN A 668 -11.54 10.15 20.52
N PHE A 669 -11.94 11.43 20.48
CA PHE A 669 -12.09 12.20 19.25
C PHE A 669 -11.69 13.66 19.44
N ASP A 670 -10.83 14.18 18.55
CA ASP A 670 -10.48 15.60 18.47
C ASP A 670 -10.39 16.07 17.02
N PHE A 671 -10.32 17.38 16.83
CA PHE A 671 -9.83 17.95 15.57
C PHE A 671 -8.31 17.96 15.56
N ALA A 672 -7.71 17.85 14.37
CA ALA A 672 -6.26 18.03 14.23
C ALA A 672 -5.81 19.40 14.77
N THR A 673 -4.80 19.39 15.63
CA THR A 673 -4.23 20.59 16.25
C THR A 673 -3.69 21.51 15.15
N SER A 674 -4.30 22.69 15.00
CA SER A 674 -4.10 23.59 13.87
C SER A 674 -3.65 24.99 14.30
N LYS A 675 -2.65 25.57 13.61
CA LYS A 675 -2.21 26.96 13.73
C LYS A 675 -2.20 27.57 12.33
N ASP A 676 -3.01 28.59 12.12
CA ASP A 676 -2.97 29.40 10.90
C ASP A 676 -1.80 30.39 11.06
N ALA A 677 -0.74 30.20 10.28
CA ALA A 677 0.57 30.82 10.50
C ALA A 677 0.99 31.67 9.30
N THR A 678 1.82 32.69 9.53
CA THR A 678 2.22 33.66 8.48
C THR A 678 3.73 33.96 8.45
N THR A 679 4.54 33.36 9.34
CA THR A 679 6.00 33.58 9.38
C THR A 679 6.78 32.28 9.63
N VAL A 680 8.07 32.28 9.26
CA VAL A 680 8.98 31.12 9.45
C VAL A 680 9.03 30.71 10.92
N GLU A 681 9.12 31.68 11.83
CA GLU A 681 9.26 31.49 13.27
C GLU A 681 8.01 30.84 13.85
N GLN A 682 6.82 31.25 13.41
CA GLN A 682 5.55 30.65 13.83
C GLN A 682 5.41 29.19 13.38
N ILE A 683 5.94 28.86 12.19
CA ILE A 683 5.94 27.49 11.65
C ILE A 683 6.97 26.63 12.39
N GLN A 684 8.19 27.14 12.62
CA GLN A 684 9.23 26.42 13.36
C GLN A 684 8.81 26.15 14.82
N GLU A 685 8.26 27.14 15.51
CA GLU A 685 7.70 26.97 16.87
C GLU A 685 6.63 25.86 16.88
N PHE A 686 5.75 25.83 15.88
CA PHE A 686 4.67 24.85 15.81
C PHE A 686 5.16 23.46 15.39
N LEU A 687 6.21 23.38 14.57
CA LEU A 687 6.91 22.13 14.24
C LEU A 687 7.57 21.54 15.48
N ASP A 688 8.32 22.35 16.22
CA ASP A 688 8.92 22.00 17.50
C ASP A 688 7.87 21.48 18.51
N LEU A 689 6.72 22.13 18.60
CA LEU A 689 5.61 21.72 19.46
C LEU A 689 4.97 20.40 18.99
N SER A 690 4.85 20.16 17.68
CA SER A 690 4.34 18.90 17.13
C SER A 690 5.28 17.72 17.43
N ILE A 691 6.59 17.92 17.29
CA ILE A 691 7.62 16.90 17.58
C ILE A 691 7.63 16.59 19.09
N LYS A 692 7.58 17.62 19.95
CA LYS A 692 7.43 17.47 21.42
C LYS A 692 6.11 16.79 21.82
N GLY A 693 5.08 16.90 20.97
CA GLY A 693 3.80 16.20 21.10
C GLY A 693 3.78 14.76 20.58
N GLY A 694 4.89 14.24 20.04
CA GLY A 694 4.98 12.87 19.49
C GLY A 694 4.43 12.73 18.07
N CYS A 695 4.37 13.81 17.29
CA CYS A 695 4.00 13.79 15.87
C CYS A 695 5.24 13.76 14.95
N GLU A 696 5.08 13.32 13.69
CA GLU A 696 6.17 13.27 12.69
C GLU A 696 6.65 14.67 12.23
N GLY A 697 5.86 15.70 12.48
CA GLY A 697 6.08 17.07 12.02
C GLY A 697 4.75 17.79 11.73
N LEU A 698 4.69 18.54 10.63
CA LEU A 698 3.52 19.30 10.20
C LEU A 698 2.99 18.90 8.82
N MET A 699 1.67 19.02 8.67
CA MET A 699 1.00 19.18 7.38
C MET A 699 0.76 20.67 7.15
N VAL A 700 0.98 21.18 5.94
CA VAL A 700 0.63 22.57 5.59
C VAL A 700 -0.37 22.55 4.44
N LYS A 701 -1.52 23.21 4.59
CA LYS A 701 -2.63 23.15 3.64
C LYS A 701 -3.13 24.55 3.26
N MET A 702 -3.37 24.79 1.97
CA MET A 702 -4.04 26.00 1.49
C MET A 702 -5.49 26.07 2.03
N LEU A 703 -5.91 27.23 2.54
CA LEU A 703 -7.25 27.42 3.15
C LEU A 703 -8.31 27.89 2.16
N GLU A 704 -7.93 28.71 1.18
CA GLU A 704 -8.83 29.33 0.19
C GLU A 704 -8.20 29.40 -1.22
N GLY A 705 -9.03 29.72 -2.21
CA GLY A 705 -8.63 29.75 -3.63
C GLY A 705 -8.67 28.38 -4.29
N GLU A 706 -8.42 28.33 -5.61
CA GLU A 706 -8.62 27.13 -6.44
C GLU A 706 -7.87 25.89 -5.93
N GLY A 707 -6.69 26.08 -5.33
CA GLY A 707 -5.87 25.03 -4.73
C GLY A 707 -6.34 24.51 -3.36
N ALA A 708 -7.32 25.14 -2.72
CA ALA A 708 -7.82 24.73 -1.40
C ALA A 708 -8.96 23.70 -1.44
N THR A 709 -9.36 23.25 -2.64
CA THR A 709 -10.28 22.13 -2.85
C THR A 709 -9.69 20.80 -2.33
N TYR A 710 -10.50 19.74 -2.22
CA TYR A 710 -9.99 18.40 -1.94
C TYR A 710 -9.83 17.64 -3.24
N GLU A 711 -8.62 17.17 -3.53
CA GLU A 711 -8.26 16.52 -4.80
C GLU A 711 -7.92 15.03 -4.60
N PRO A 712 -8.87 14.10 -4.79
CA PRO A 712 -8.64 12.67 -4.60
C PRO A 712 -7.56 12.12 -5.55
N SER A 713 -6.68 11.26 -5.04
CA SER A 713 -5.50 10.70 -5.74
C SER A 713 -4.43 11.71 -6.21
N ARG A 714 -4.62 13.03 -6.08
CA ARG A 714 -3.60 14.01 -6.46
C ARG A 714 -2.60 14.20 -5.31
N ARG A 715 -1.31 14.19 -5.65
CA ARG A 715 -0.22 14.68 -4.80
C ARG A 715 -0.01 16.16 -5.11
N SER A 716 -0.83 17.02 -4.50
CA SER A 716 -0.83 18.45 -4.80
C SER A 716 0.35 19.18 -4.16
N ILE A 717 0.83 20.24 -4.82
CA ILE A 717 1.56 21.39 -4.22
C ILE A 717 0.70 22.25 -3.28
N ASN A 718 -0.53 21.84 -2.94
CA ASN A 718 -1.43 22.60 -2.07
C ASN A 718 -1.52 22.01 -0.66
N TRP A 719 -1.14 20.73 -0.51
CA TRP A 719 -0.85 20.07 0.75
C TRP A 719 0.65 19.70 0.79
N LEU A 720 1.41 20.32 1.68
CA LEU A 720 2.82 19.99 1.93
C LEU A 720 2.94 19.15 3.22
N LYS A 721 3.99 18.32 3.30
CA LYS A 721 4.36 17.60 4.54
C LYS A 721 5.80 17.96 4.91
N LEU A 722 5.94 18.60 6.07
CA LEU A 722 7.19 19.09 6.64
C LEU A 722 7.57 18.17 7.80
N LYS A 723 8.65 17.40 7.64
CA LYS A 723 9.15 16.46 8.65
C LYS A 723 10.52 16.84 9.16
N LYS A 724 10.85 16.43 10.39
CA LYS A 724 12.21 16.57 10.95
C LYS A 724 13.27 15.85 10.08
N ASP A 725 12.97 14.67 9.53
CA ASP A 725 13.90 13.91 8.67
C ASP A 725 14.04 14.44 7.24
N TYR A 726 13.34 15.53 6.88
CA TYR A 726 13.44 16.21 5.58
C TYR A 726 14.18 17.56 5.67
N LEU A 727 14.40 18.10 6.87
CA LEU A 727 15.20 19.29 7.08
C LEU A 727 16.69 18.92 7.05
N ASP A 728 17.46 19.58 6.18
CA ASP A 728 18.87 19.28 5.96
C ASP A 728 19.68 19.35 7.28
N GLY A 729 20.29 18.23 7.66
CA GLY A 729 21.07 18.10 8.90
C GLY A 729 20.25 17.92 10.18
N HIS A 730 18.97 17.52 10.11
CA HIS A 730 18.12 17.29 11.30
C HIS A 730 17.55 15.87 11.46
N GLY A 731 17.70 14.99 10.47
CA GLY A 731 17.50 13.54 10.61
C GLY A 731 18.72 12.84 11.22
N ASP A 732 18.51 11.75 11.97
CA ASP A 732 19.63 10.90 12.44
C ASP A 732 20.12 10.04 11.26
N THR A 733 21.41 10.15 10.91
CA THR A 733 22.10 9.30 9.91
C THR A 733 23.02 8.28 10.57
N PHE A 734 23.20 7.14 9.90
CA PHE A 734 23.94 5.99 10.42
C PHE A 734 24.88 5.45 9.34
N ASP A 735 26.13 5.20 9.72
CA ASP A 735 27.14 4.60 8.85
C ASP A 735 27.14 3.09 9.06
N LEU A 736 26.68 2.31 8.08
CA LEU A 736 26.40 0.88 8.25
C LEU A 736 27.15 0.01 7.24
N VAL A 737 27.57 -1.18 7.67
CA VAL A 737 28.30 -2.16 6.86
C VAL A 737 27.33 -3.01 6.04
N VAL A 738 27.63 -3.20 4.75
CA VAL A 738 26.84 -4.10 3.87
C VAL A 738 27.25 -5.55 4.10
N VAL A 739 26.40 -6.35 4.76
CA VAL A 739 26.71 -7.76 5.14
C VAL A 739 26.05 -8.81 4.23
N GLY A 740 25.16 -8.39 3.34
CA GLY A 740 24.55 -9.25 2.33
C GLY A 740 23.62 -8.50 1.38
N ALA A 741 23.08 -9.20 0.40
CA ALA A 741 22.16 -8.68 -0.60
C ALA A 741 21.07 -9.69 -1.00
N ASP A 742 19.96 -9.17 -1.50
CA ASP A 742 18.92 -9.95 -2.18
C ASP A 742 18.95 -9.64 -3.68
N PHE A 743 18.68 -10.64 -4.52
CA PHE A 743 18.65 -10.43 -5.98
C PHE A 743 17.46 -9.55 -6.38
N GLY A 744 17.73 -8.60 -7.29
CA GLY A 744 16.69 -7.73 -7.83
C GLY A 744 15.71 -8.51 -8.70
N SER A 745 14.46 -8.03 -8.72
CA SER A 745 13.37 -8.61 -9.51
C SER A 745 12.64 -7.52 -10.30
N GLY A 746 11.93 -7.93 -11.36
CA GLY A 746 11.31 -6.98 -12.28
C GLY A 746 12.37 -6.13 -12.99
N LYS A 747 12.25 -4.80 -12.92
CA LYS A 747 13.23 -3.87 -13.51
C LYS A 747 14.67 -4.09 -12.99
N ARG A 748 14.86 -4.51 -11.73
CA ARG A 748 16.19 -4.71 -11.10
C ARG A 748 16.80 -6.10 -11.34
N THR A 749 16.24 -6.91 -12.25
CA THR A 749 16.76 -8.27 -12.51
C THR A 749 18.16 -8.20 -13.11
N GLY A 750 19.14 -8.82 -12.45
CA GLY A 750 20.56 -8.80 -12.87
C GLY A 750 21.47 -7.88 -12.05
N VAL A 751 20.92 -7.17 -11.04
CA VAL A 751 21.67 -6.49 -9.98
C VAL A 751 21.10 -6.87 -8.61
N TYR A 752 21.72 -6.40 -7.52
CA TYR A 752 21.13 -6.51 -6.19
C TYR A 752 19.92 -5.57 -6.06
N GLY A 753 18.80 -6.10 -5.55
CA GLY A 753 17.56 -5.36 -5.40
C GLY A 753 17.48 -4.57 -4.09
N ALA A 754 18.19 -5.05 -3.07
CA ALA A 754 18.26 -4.49 -1.72
C ALA A 754 19.49 -5.04 -0.98
N LEU A 755 19.99 -4.28 0.00
CA LEU A 755 21.17 -4.59 0.82
C LEU A 755 20.76 -4.83 2.28
N HIS A 756 21.37 -5.83 2.92
CA HIS A 756 21.27 -6.11 4.35
C HIS A 756 22.44 -5.45 5.07
N LEU A 757 22.14 -4.73 6.15
CA LEU A 757 23.07 -3.82 6.81
C LEU A 757 23.29 -4.19 8.27
N ALA A 758 24.49 -3.91 8.78
CA ALA A 758 24.87 -4.11 10.17
C ALA A 758 25.53 -2.88 10.79
N CYS A 759 25.32 -2.70 12.10
CA CYS A 759 26.17 -1.87 12.95
C CYS A 759 27.34 -2.70 13.48
N PHE A 760 28.40 -2.05 13.97
CA PHE A 760 29.49 -2.74 14.67
C PHE A 760 29.14 -2.90 16.16
N ASP A 761 29.84 -3.79 16.87
CA ASP A 761 29.63 -4.03 18.30
C ASP A 761 30.96 -4.24 19.03
N ASP A 762 31.48 -3.16 19.59
CA ASP A 762 32.80 -3.10 20.26
C ASP A 762 32.98 -4.17 21.35
N GLU A 763 31.92 -4.53 22.08
CA GLU A 763 31.97 -5.52 23.16
C GLU A 763 32.25 -6.95 22.67
N THR A 764 31.65 -7.35 21.54
CA THR A 764 31.82 -8.69 20.98
C THR A 764 32.83 -8.74 19.83
N GLN A 765 33.22 -7.58 19.28
CA GLN A 765 34.00 -7.46 18.05
C GLN A 765 33.31 -8.18 16.87
N THR A 766 31.98 -8.03 16.76
CA THR A 766 31.16 -8.59 15.67
C THR A 766 30.26 -7.54 15.04
N PHE A 767 29.66 -7.88 13.90
CA PHE A 767 28.67 -7.04 13.23
C PHE A 767 27.26 -7.52 13.57
N GLN A 768 26.39 -6.61 13.98
CA GLN A 768 25.00 -6.94 14.34
C GLN A 768 24.06 -6.39 13.26
N ALA A 769 23.34 -7.28 12.56
CA ALA A 769 22.39 -6.87 11.53
C ALA A 769 21.31 -5.94 12.14
N ILE A 770 21.07 -4.80 11.49
CA ILE A 770 20.17 -3.75 12.00
C ILE A 770 18.95 -3.52 11.10
N CYS A 771 19.12 -3.56 9.79
CA CYS A 771 18.04 -3.33 8.84
C CYS A 771 18.36 -3.87 7.44
N LYS A 772 17.41 -3.71 6.53
CA LYS A 772 17.56 -3.90 5.09
C LYS A 772 17.05 -2.66 4.39
N THR A 773 17.80 -2.13 3.42
CA THR A 773 17.36 -1.02 2.55
C THR A 773 17.29 -1.45 1.10
N GLY A 774 16.36 -0.87 0.34
CA GLY A 774 16.20 -1.06 -1.10
C GLY A 774 15.91 0.25 -1.85
N THR A 775 16.02 1.40 -1.19
CA THR A 775 15.56 2.70 -1.71
C THR A 775 16.51 3.82 -1.26
N GLY A 776 16.42 4.98 -1.92
CA GLY A 776 17.46 6.03 -1.90
C GLY A 776 18.51 5.89 -3.01
N PHE A 777 18.68 4.70 -3.58
CA PHE A 777 19.60 4.46 -4.70
C PHE A 777 19.10 5.05 -6.04
N GLU A 778 19.95 5.78 -6.76
CA GLU A 778 19.79 5.97 -8.20
C GLU A 778 20.19 4.69 -8.98
N GLU A 779 19.82 4.60 -10.25
CA GLU A 779 20.18 3.44 -11.09
C GLU A 779 21.71 3.28 -11.26
N LYS A 780 22.45 4.41 -11.31
CA LYS A 780 23.92 4.42 -11.31
C LYS A 780 24.51 3.75 -10.06
N ASP A 781 23.85 3.92 -8.91
CA ASP A 781 24.33 3.42 -7.62
C ASP A 781 24.10 1.92 -7.51
N LEU A 782 22.94 1.43 -7.94
CA LEU A 782 22.65 -0.01 -8.01
C LEU A 782 23.68 -0.77 -8.86
N VAL A 783 24.04 -0.22 -10.02
CA VAL A 783 25.07 -0.81 -10.91
C VAL A 783 26.46 -0.69 -10.28
N SER A 784 26.82 0.47 -9.70
CA SER A 784 28.10 0.72 -9.05
C SER A 784 28.33 -0.18 -7.84
N LEU A 785 27.35 -0.28 -6.93
CA LEU A 785 27.38 -1.10 -5.74
C LEU A 785 27.45 -2.59 -6.09
N HIS A 786 26.69 -3.06 -7.08
CA HIS A 786 26.83 -4.43 -7.58
C HIS A 786 28.23 -4.68 -8.17
N ALA A 787 28.79 -3.75 -8.95
CA ALA A 787 30.14 -3.88 -9.50
C ALA A 787 31.27 -3.78 -8.45
N ARG A 788 31.01 -3.18 -7.28
CA ARG A 788 31.91 -3.19 -6.12
C ARG A 788 31.79 -4.53 -5.36
N LEU A 789 30.59 -4.88 -4.91
CA LEU A 789 30.29 -6.06 -4.07
C LEU A 789 30.46 -7.43 -4.78
N THR A 790 30.57 -7.45 -6.11
CA THR A 790 30.81 -8.67 -6.89
C THR A 790 32.25 -8.74 -7.42
N ARG A 791 33.14 -7.81 -7.01
CA ARG A 791 34.53 -7.76 -7.47
C ARG A 791 35.34 -8.92 -6.90
N LYS A 792 35.88 -9.75 -7.80
CA LYS A 792 36.90 -10.74 -7.45
C LYS A 792 38.28 -10.13 -7.65
N THR A 793 39.16 -10.29 -6.68
CA THR A 793 40.56 -9.86 -6.77
C THR A 793 41.28 -10.65 -7.86
N GLU A 794 41.81 -9.96 -8.88
CA GLU A 794 42.44 -10.61 -10.04
C GLU A 794 43.86 -11.17 -9.76
N HIS A 795 44.32 -11.16 -8.51
CA HIS A 795 45.60 -11.70 -8.09
C HIS A 795 45.37 -12.77 -7.02
N GLY A 796 45.32 -14.02 -7.46
CA GLY A 796 45.16 -15.18 -6.58
C GLY A 796 46.50 -15.61 -5.99
N ASP A 797 46.79 -15.17 -4.77
CA ASP A 797 47.60 -15.94 -3.82
C ASP A 797 46.67 -16.86 -3.01
N GLU A 798 47.13 -18.07 -2.70
CA GLU A 798 46.34 -19.09 -1.97
C GLU A 798 46.22 -18.74 -0.47
N GLY A 799 45.41 -17.72 -0.16
CA GLY A 799 45.13 -17.27 1.20
C GLY A 799 44.25 -16.03 1.34
N ASP A 800 44.05 -15.23 0.27
CA ASP A 800 43.23 -14.02 0.34
C ASP A 800 41.78 -14.24 -0.14
N GLU A 801 40.85 -14.40 0.80
CA GLU A 801 39.41 -14.39 0.50
C GLU A 801 38.98 -12.96 0.12
N GLY A 802 38.88 -12.68 -1.19
CA GLY A 802 38.59 -11.35 -1.72
C GLY A 802 37.17 -10.79 -1.42
N GLU A 803 36.88 -9.60 -1.95
CA GLU A 803 35.67 -8.78 -1.74
C GLU A 803 34.34 -9.38 -2.29
N GLY A 804 34.24 -10.71 -2.43
CA GLY A 804 33.20 -11.37 -3.22
C GLY A 804 32.10 -12.09 -2.43
N GLU A 805 31.14 -12.62 -3.20
CA GLU A 805 29.99 -13.41 -2.71
C GLU A 805 30.41 -14.63 -1.87
N LEU A 806 29.98 -14.69 -0.61
CA LEU A 806 30.15 -15.85 0.26
C LEU A 806 29.00 -16.86 0.08
N SER A 807 29.36 -18.14 -0.07
CA SER A 807 28.41 -19.24 -0.25
C SER A 807 27.65 -19.68 1.02
N SER A 808 27.98 -19.09 2.17
CA SER A 808 27.44 -19.40 3.49
C SER A 808 27.44 -18.15 4.37
N LYS A 809 26.58 -18.15 5.41
CA LYS A 809 26.51 -17.08 6.41
C LYS A 809 27.91 -16.83 7.04
N PRO A 810 28.38 -15.57 7.16
CA PRO A 810 29.59 -15.24 7.90
C PRO A 810 29.47 -15.63 9.39
N HIS A 811 30.62 -15.88 10.02
CA HIS A 811 30.70 -16.21 11.44
C HIS A 811 30.75 -14.98 12.36
N ASP A 812 31.22 -13.86 11.83
CA ASP A 812 31.43 -12.55 12.45
C ASP A 812 30.23 -11.61 12.35
N VAL A 813 29.10 -12.09 11.81
CA VAL A 813 27.83 -11.33 11.78
C VAL A 813 26.75 -12.07 12.56
N ASP A 814 26.11 -11.42 13.53
CA ASP A 814 24.79 -11.89 13.98
C ASP A 814 23.66 -11.35 13.07
N PHE A 815 22.83 -12.28 12.62
CA PHE A 815 21.59 -12.02 11.87
C PHE A 815 20.34 -12.28 12.73
N GLY A 816 20.52 -12.52 14.03
CA GLY A 816 19.46 -12.67 15.02
C GLY A 816 18.66 -13.96 14.86
N ARG A 817 17.34 -13.88 15.08
CA ARG A 817 16.44 -15.04 14.96
C ARG A 817 16.24 -15.40 13.48
N VAL A 818 17.09 -16.29 12.99
CA VAL A 818 17.09 -16.78 11.60
C VAL A 818 15.71 -17.30 11.17
N VAL A 819 15.00 -16.48 10.41
CA VAL A 819 13.87 -16.89 9.57
C VAL A 819 14.40 -17.07 8.15
N PRO A 820 14.26 -18.25 7.50
CA PRO A 820 14.81 -18.48 6.16
C PRO A 820 14.28 -17.60 5.01
N LYS A 821 13.40 -16.64 5.30
CA LYS A 821 12.89 -15.61 4.37
C LYS A 821 13.42 -14.18 4.66
N SER A 822 14.17 -13.99 5.74
CA SER A 822 14.81 -12.71 6.11
C SER A 822 16.34 -12.77 6.06
N LEU A 823 16.90 -13.92 5.64
CA LEU A 823 18.30 -14.06 5.30
C LEU A 823 18.57 -13.48 3.89
N PRO A 824 19.79 -12.99 3.63
CA PRO A 824 20.25 -12.66 2.28
C PRO A 824 20.19 -13.84 1.31
N ASP A 825 19.97 -13.54 0.02
CA ASP A 825 20.31 -14.46 -1.08
C ASP A 825 21.84 -14.64 -1.21
N VAL A 826 22.60 -13.57 -0.95
CA VAL A 826 24.05 -13.46 -1.09
C VAL A 826 24.65 -12.82 0.17
N TYR A 827 25.76 -13.35 0.68
CA TYR A 827 26.49 -12.80 1.83
C TYR A 827 27.81 -12.17 1.39
N PHE A 828 28.34 -11.23 2.17
CA PHE A 828 29.65 -10.61 1.95
C PHE A 828 30.52 -10.69 3.21
N THR A 829 31.85 -10.69 3.04
CA THR A 829 32.82 -10.64 4.14
C THR A 829 32.81 -9.24 4.79
N PRO A 830 32.30 -9.07 6.02
CA PRO A 830 32.01 -7.74 6.58
C PRO A 830 33.23 -6.84 6.69
N SER A 831 34.35 -7.40 7.20
CA SER A 831 35.63 -6.72 7.38
C SER A 831 36.31 -6.28 6.08
N LYS A 832 35.84 -6.77 4.92
CA LYS A 832 36.26 -6.34 3.58
C LYS A 832 35.12 -5.69 2.77
N SER A 833 33.98 -5.43 3.41
CA SER A 833 32.82 -4.83 2.75
C SER A 833 32.84 -3.31 2.82
N ILE A 834 31.87 -2.69 2.17
CA ILE A 834 31.70 -1.24 2.10
C ILE A 834 30.81 -0.73 3.24
N VAL A 835 31.13 0.47 3.72
CA VAL A 835 30.26 1.27 4.60
C VAL A 835 29.41 2.21 3.75
N ILE A 836 28.13 2.32 4.08
CA ILE A 836 27.19 3.28 3.46
C ILE A 836 26.54 4.16 4.53
N GLU A 837 26.26 5.42 4.20
CA GLU A 837 25.46 6.29 5.04
C GLU A 837 23.98 6.10 4.72
N VAL A 838 23.18 5.96 5.77
CA VAL A 838 21.74 5.69 5.70
C VAL A 838 21.01 6.66 6.63
N ILE A 839 20.06 7.40 6.07
CA ILE A 839 19.14 8.23 6.85
C ILE A 839 17.90 7.42 7.23
N ALA A 840 17.40 7.60 8.45
CA ALA A 840 16.16 7.00 8.93
C ALA A 840 15.21 8.07 9.49
N ALA A 841 13.91 7.76 9.52
CA ALA A 841 12.90 8.64 10.12
C ALA A 841 12.80 8.47 11.65
N ASP A 842 13.01 7.24 12.13
CA ASP A 842 12.94 6.81 13.54
C ASP A 842 13.83 5.58 13.74
N LEU A 843 14.16 5.28 15.00
CA LEU A 843 14.58 3.94 15.42
C LEU A 843 13.37 3.18 16.02
N SER A 844 13.47 1.86 16.08
CA SER A 844 12.34 0.97 16.40
C SER A 844 12.81 -0.32 17.09
N LEU A 845 11.97 -0.92 17.95
CA LEU A 845 12.31 -2.19 18.59
C LEU A 845 11.99 -3.38 17.68
N SER A 846 12.99 -4.23 17.43
CA SER A 846 12.97 -5.29 16.42
C SER A 846 12.81 -6.69 17.04
N PRO A 847 11.82 -7.49 16.59
CA PRO A 847 11.69 -8.89 16.99
C PRO A 847 12.64 -9.84 16.24
N VAL A 848 13.44 -9.34 15.28
CA VAL A 848 14.28 -10.15 14.38
C VAL A 848 15.75 -9.72 14.33
N TYR A 849 16.02 -8.41 14.31
CA TYR A 849 17.37 -7.86 14.20
C TYR A 849 18.05 -7.80 15.58
N PRO A 850 19.33 -8.25 15.70
CA PRO A 850 20.05 -8.29 16.97
C PRO A 850 20.73 -6.97 17.39
N ALA A 851 20.84 -5.98 16.49
CA ALA A 851 21.52 -4.71 16.78
C ALA A 851 21.11 -4.09 18.13
N ALA A 852 22.09 -3.86 19.02
CA ALA A 852 21.89 -3.29 20.36
C ALA A 852 20.92 -4.08 21.28
N VAL A 853 20.73 -5.39 21.04
CA VAL A 853 19.93 -6.26 21.92
C VAL A 853 20.46 -6.25 23.36
N GLY A 854 19.57 -6.18 24.33
CA GLY A 854 19.91 -6.06 25.76
C GLY A 854 20.30 -4.65 26.20
N LYS A 855 20.75 -3.76 25.30
CA LYS A 855 21.16 -2.38 25.64
C LYS A 855 19.98 -1.45 25.92
N CYS A 856 18.79 -1.76 25.38
CA CYS A 856 17.56 -0.99 25.61
C CYS A 856 16.32 -1.85 25.94
N ASP A 857 16.22 -3.04 25.34
CA ASP A 857 15.12 -4.00 25.54
C ASP A 857 15.70 -5.43 25.42
N SER A 858 14.90 -6.45 25.76
CA SER A 858 15.12 -7.85 25.36
C SER A 858 15.19 -8.08 23.83
N ARG A 859 14.72 -7.11 23.06
CA ARG A 859 14.74 -6.99 21.60
C ARG A 859 15.92 -6.13 21.15
N GLY A 860 16.42 -6.38 19.95
CA GLY A 860 17.32 -5.44 19.28
C GLY A 860 16.56 -4.24 18.68
N ILE A 861 17.28 -3.42 17.93
CA ILE A 861 16.84 -2.16 17.35
C ILE A 861 16.90 -2.27 15.82
N SER A 862 16.05 -1.51 15.12
CA SER A 862 16.03 -1.41 13.66
C SER A 862 15.64 -0.01 13.23
N LEU A 863 16.07 0.39 12.03
CA LEU A 863 15.75 1.69 11.44
C LEU A 863 14.37 1.69 10.74
N ARG A 864 13.59 2.77 10.91
CA ARG A 864 12.31 3.02 10.24
C ARG A 864 12.54 3.85 8.98
N PHE A 865 12.04 3.36 7.84
CA PHE A 865 12.25 3.95 6.51
C PHE A 865 13.74 4.26 6.17
N PRO A 866 14.67 3.28 6.29
CA PRO A 866 16.08 3.50 6.01
C PRO A 866 16.33 3.71 4.50
N ARG A 867 16.80 4.90 4.14
CA ARG A 867 17.14 5.29 2.75
C ARG A 867 18.66 5.39 2.61
N PHE A 868 19.22 4.82 1.54
CA PHE A 868 20.61 5.07 1.16
C PHE A 868 20.81 6.56 0.85
N GLU A 869 21.87 7.15 1.40
CA GLU A 869 22.28 8.53 1.12
C GLU A 869 23.54 8.56 0.25
N ARG A 870 24.62 7.86 0.66
CA ARG A 870 25.89 7.78 -0.07
C ARG A 870 26.77 6.62 0.40
N VAL A 871 27.83 6.33 -0.34
CA VAL A 871 28.91 5.43 0.12
C VAL A 871 29.91 6.21 0.98
N ARG A 872 30.45 5.56 2.01
CA ARG A 872 31.48 6.10 2.92
C ARG A 872 32.85 5.53 2.59
N ASP A 873 33.40 5.95 1.46
CA ASP A 873 34.77 5.61 1.04
C ASP A 873 35.85 6.18 2.00
N ASP A 874 35.43 7.01 2.96
CA ASP A 874 36.24 7.55 4.07
C ASP A 874 36.18 6.72 5.37
N LYS A 875 35.45 5.58 5.40
CA LYS A 875 35.33 4.70 6.58
C LYS A 875 35.56 3.22 6.26
N GLY A 876 36.31 2.54 7.13
CA GLY A 876 36.37 1.08 7.19
C GLY A 876 35.19 0.48 8.00
N PRO A 877 34.91 -0.84 7.88
CA PRO A 877 33.79 -1.50 8.57
C PRO A 877 33.78 -1.34 10.11
N GLU A 878 34.95 -1.39 10.75
CA GLU A 878 35.13 -1.15 12.21
C GLU A 878 34.89 0.32 12.62
N GLN A 879 34.68 1.22 11.66
CA GLN A 879 34.36 2.65 11.87
C GLN A 879 32.89 2.96 11.53
N ALA A 880 32.07 1.95 11.30
CA ALA A 880 30.61 2.06 11.26
C ALA A 880 30.05 2.62 12.58
N THR A 881 28.78 3.01 12.58
CA THR A 881 28.03 3.27 13.81
C THR A 881 28.04 2.01 14.68
N ASP A 882 28.37 2.15 15.96
CA ASP A 882 28.40 1.06 16.93
C ASP A 882 27.04 0.81 17.62
N SER A 883 26.92 -0.30 18.34
CA SER A 883 25.70 -0.72 19.02
C SER A 883 25.27 0.19 20.17
N ASP A 884 26.18 0.95 20.78
CA ASP A 884 25.86 1.94 21.82
C ASP A 884 25.37 3.26 21.24
N GLN A 885 25.92 3.71 20.10
CA GLN A 885 25.39 4.85 19.33
C GLN A 885 23.94 4.59 18.88
N ILE A 886 23.64 3.38 18.40
CA ILE A 886 22.27 2.94 18.06
C ILE A 886 21.38 2.93 19.32
N ALA A 887 21.88 2.41 20.44
CA ALA A 887 21.15 2.41 21.71
C ALA A 887 20.90 3.83 22.24
N GLU A 888 21.87 4.74 22.15
CA GLU A 888 21.75 6.13 22.56
C GLU A 888 20.74 6.88 21.69
N ALA A 889 20.83 6.77 20.36
CA ALA A 889 19.88 7.41 19.44
C ALA A 889 18.43 6.99 19.74
N TYR A 890 18.18 5.69 19.96
CA TYR A 890 16.86 5.20 20.39
C TYR A 890 16.43 5.75 21.76
N ARG A 891 17.34 5.85 22.73
CA ARG A 891 17.05 6.48 24.04
C ARG A 891 16.74 7.97 23.90
N ARG A 892 17.44 8.72 23.02
CA ARG A 892 17.14 10.15 22.75
C ARG A 892 15.73 10.32 22.19
N GLN A 893 15.35 9.50 21.22
CA GLN A 893 13.98 9.45 20.65
C GLN A 893 12.93 9.10 21.74
N ALA A 894 13.21 8.12 22.59
CA ALA A 894 12.35 7.72 23.72
C ALA A 894 12.26 8.79 24.84
N ILE A 895 13.24 9.68 24.95
CA ILE A 895 13.23 10.83 25.87
C ILE A 895 12.43 11.99 25.28
N ILE A 896 12.54 12.28 23.98
CA ILE A 896 11.70 13.30 23.31
C ILE A 896 10.20 12.94 23.43
N THR A 897 9.86 11.65 23.40
CA THR A 897 8.49 11.12 23.61
C THR A 897 8.11 10.93 25.10
N LYS A 898 8.88 11.48 26.05
CA LYS A 898 8.55 11.51 27.48
C LYS A 898 8.75 12.93 28.05
N PRO A 899 7.67 13.66 28.42
CA PRO A 899 7.83 14.96 29.04
C PRO A 899 8.62 14.84 30.34
N GLY A 900 9.78 15.51 30.40
CA GLY A 900 10.67 15.42 31.54
C GLY A 900 10.02 15.98 32.80
N LYS A 901 10.05 15.21 33.90
CA LYS A 901 9.77 15.73 35.25
C LYS A 901 10.88 16.71 35.65
N TYR A 902 10.77 17.96 35.22
CA TYR A 902 11.43 19.07 35.88
C TYR A 902 10.81 19.21 37.27
N GLY A 903 11.52 18.71 38.28
CA GLY A 903 11.22 19.03 39.67
C GLY A 903 11.38 20.53 39.89
N GLY A 904 10.45 21.13 40.63
CA GLY A 904 10.48 22.56 40.94
C GLY A 904 11.65 22.92 41.85
N GLY A 905 12.81 23.18 41.27
CA GLY A 905 13.84 24.04 41.87
C GLY A 905 13.49 25.47 41.54
N GLY A 906 12.95 26.22 42.50
CA GLY A 906 12.82 27.67 42.37
C GLY A 906 14.18 28.33 42.60
N ASP A 907 14.48 29.34 41.80
CA ASP A 907 15.49 30.35 42.12
C ASP A 907 14.93 31.71 41.71
N ASP A 908 15.23 32.75 42.50
CA ASP A 908 14.56 34.05 42.43
C ASP A 908 15.37 35.07 41.62
N GLY A 909 14.71 35.70 40.65
CA GLY A 909 15.23 36.84 39.90
C GLY A 909 15.08 36.67 38.38
N GLY A 910 14.68 37.69 37.64
CA GLY A 910 14.32 39.06 38.04
C GLY A 910 14.36 39.96 36.80
N PHE A 911 13.28 40.69 36.52
CA PHE A 911 13.15 41.45 35.28
C PHE A 911 14.28 42.46 35.06
N TYR A 912 14.92 42.38 33.88
CA TYR A 912 15.23 43.52 33.00
C TYR A 912 15.38 43.06 31.55
#